data_AF-A0A7C7USP7-F1
#
_entry.id   AF-A0A7C7USP7-F1
#
_cell.length_a   1.000
_cell.length_b   1.000
_cell.length_c   1.000
_cell.angle_alpha   90.00
_cell.angle_beta   90.00
_cell.angle_gamma   90.00
#
_symmetry.space_group_name_H-M   'P 1'
#
loop_
_entity.id
_entity.type
_entity.pdbx_description
1 polymer ?
#
loop_
_entity_poly.entity_id
_entity_poly.type
_entity_poly.pdbx_seq_one_letter_code
_entity_poly.pdbx_strand_id
1 'polypeptide(L)'
;MSEQANMPENQALIVTRKWWQSLWFWLLFLGVVLYILVYWYQSGSVIRDANYQYRAIVAVSDDTDLLTLDMLYPQSLRLDSTPASSQTVAIALWYAVPPTRTQPYTVTFTIPVTPVIVTDRTGNRIVPQFVITPGIGKTTPVVFYIRRALLSEIELAQVTPTLKVQSPLGTNLEIFQVFKPISLEQRSSAHWRRFWSLIFAPTTPLLVGAAGLVALAAEEIRHWTRRVQEQRRVAALAKVRSLASALTTDLSEAARRYTIYQRQTGVIWKDKYLQGQLREVWQEAPEQLRHTVELLGDLIPGDLIDEEHFYNIARRVGPKCSVGALEWAYEHLDDDWRQKARDGLLVLSQHPEYSPSISSDVLRAVEQKYWRAILRIWPHLSLWRGFPPIVDPELTKGLRCLGLEHNPFGSGQAETDTLLLTCRVDPPWLKELHRPQPALLVGATGSGKTATALLLAYDSLRDRDGFPVYCLVTSGAFELDEIARILAQTLLHYLAVAPAGFLKRGVAGESAIAHLLARYARPNLALHFHQAGLPLTGNGAKMLRELEALTGDSSSQEPLSDDELLALLSEARPHSFEYTMILLDVQEQTSIGEAAASDVCLGSLLDLSEALARIGVFVKTFLPNVFQEHWDHHSSQPLIALQWPDDYIYRLLEERLKFVDGLADWYDPKSETTSLLRAWCDPKEGELSPDSRLVSAAQSTPGGLMRKGNELLRRIGQTQHRLTAQDLDEILGPWPAQSNETES
;
A
#
# COMPACT_ATOMS: atom_id res chain seq x y z
N MET A 1 15.39 -15.16 -46.21
CA MET A 1 14.00 -14.69 -46.39
C MET A 1 13.04 -15.86 -46.15
N SER A 2 12.61 -16.02 -44.90
CA SER A 2 11.50 -16.91 -44.51
C SER A 2 10.97 -16.38 -43.18
N GLU A 3 10.26 -15.26 -43.27
CA GLU A 3 9.57 -14.64 -42.15
C GLU A 3 8.16 -15.23 -42.11
N GLN A 4 8.02 -16.38 -41.43
CA GLN A 4 6.71 -16.95 -41.11
C GLN A 4 6.29 -16.42 -39.75
N ALA A 5 5.20 -15.66 -39.78
CA ALA A 5 4.60 -14.94 -38.69
C ALA A 5 4.23 -15.86 -37.50
N ASN A 6 4.91 -15.64 -36.37
CA ASN A 6 4.45 -16.05 -35.06
C ASN A 6 3.26 -15.15 -34.66
N MET A 7 2.05 -15.56 -35.03
CA MET A 7 0.84 -15.00 -34.45
C MET A 7 0.73 -15.52 -33.01
N PRO A 8 0.68 -14.66 -31.98
CA PRO A 8 0.66 -15.11 -30.59
C PRO A 8 -0.65 -15.85 -30.31
N GLU A 9 -0.57 -17.10 -29.80
CA GLU A 9 -1.68 -17.98 -29.42
C GLU A 9 -2.82 -17.28 -28.64
N ASN A 10 -2.51 -16.19 -27.93
CA ASN A 10 -3.49 -15.39 -27.20
C ASN A 10 -4.51 -14.67 -28.10
N GLN A 11 -4.20 -14.34 -29.36
CA GLN A 11 -5.18 -13.72 -30.26
C GLN A 11 -6.19 -14.74 -30.81
N ALA A 12 -5.78 -15.99 -31.06
CA ALA A 12 -6.68 -17.07 -31.49
C ALA A 12 -7.74 -17.39 -30.40
N LEU A 13 -7.37 -17.31 -29.12
CA LEU A 13 -8.29 -17.50 -28.00
C LEU A 13 -9.31 -16.35 -27.84
N ILE A 14 -8.96 -15.12 -28.20
CA ILE A 14 -9.89 -13.97 -28.14
C ILE A 14 -10.89 -14.03 -29.29
N VAL A 15 -10.45 -14.41 -30.50
CA VAL A 15 -11.32 -14.54 -31.68
C VAL A 15 -12.33 -15.66 -31.49
N THR A 16 -11.90 -16.81 -30.95
CA THR A 16 -12.80 -17.94 -30.66
C THR A 16 -13.84 -17.60 -29.58
N ARG A 17 -13.48 -16.81 -28.56
CA ARG A 17 -14.43 -16.36 -27.52
C ARG A 17 -15.54 -15.46 -28.08
N LYS A 18 -15.21 -14.51 -28.97
CA LYS A 18 -16.21 -13.64 -29.61
C LYS A 18 -17.15 -14.41 -30.54
N TRP A 19 -16.61 -15.39 -31.26
CA TRP A 19 -17.40 -16.22 -32.16
C TRP A 19 -18.41 -17.10 -31.41
N TRP A 20 -18.00 -17.69 -30.28
CA TRP A 20 -18.88 -18.47 -29.41
C TRP A 20 -19.97 -17.64 -28.72
N GLN A 21 -19.66 -16.41 -28.30
CA GLN A 21 -20.67 -15.49 -27.75
C GLN A 21 -21.72 -15.10 -28.79
N SER A 22 -21.30 -14.89 -30.05
CA SER A 22 -22.20 -14.61 -31.16
C SER A 22 -23.12 -15.80 -31.46
N LEU A 23 -22.58 -17.01 -31.53
CA LEU A 23 -23.35 -18.23 -31.78
C LEU A 23 -24.45 -18.45 -30.73
N TRP A 24 -24.14 -18.18 -29.46
CA TRP A 24 -25.09 -18.26 -28.35
C TRP A 24 -26.25 -17.28 -28.48
N PHE A 25 -25.95 -16.03 -28.85
CA PHE A 25 -26.99 -15.01 -29.05
C PHE A 25 -27.97 -15.43 -30.14
N TRP A 26 -27.46 -16.00 -31.24
CA TRP A 26 -28.28 -16.48 -32.36
C TRP A 26 -29.16 -17.68 -32.00
N LEU A 27 -28.66 -18.65 -31.23
CA LEU A 27 -29.45 -19.80 -30.78
C LEU A 27 -30.58 -19.38 -29.82
N LEU A 28 -30.31 -18.44 -28.92
CA LEU A 28 -31.29 -17.93 -27.97
C LEU A 28 -32.36 -17.09 -28.69
N PHE A 29 -31.95 -16.26 -29.65
CA PHE A 29 -32.87 -15.50 -30.51
C PHE A 29 -33.78 -16.42 -31.32
N LEU A 30 -33.23 -17.47 -31.94
CA LEU A 30 -34.00 -18.46 -32.70
C LEU A 30 -35.04 -19.18 -31.83
N GLY A 31 -34.67 -19.52 -30.59
CA GLY A 31 -35.58 -20.12 -29.61
C GLY A 31 -36.76 -19.20 -29.25
N VAL A 32 -36.51 -17.90 -29.07
CA VAL A 32 -37.55 -16.90 -28.80
C VAL A 32 -38.48 -16.72 -30.00
N VAL A 33 -37.94 -16.67 -31.22
CA VAL A 33 -38.74 -16.53 -32.45
C VAL A 33 -39.65 -17.74 -32.67
N LEU A 34 -39.13 -18.96 -32.48
CA LEU A 34 -39.93 -20.19 -32.55
C LEU A 34 -41.05 -20.21 -31.50
N TYR A 35 -40.77 -19.74 -30.29
CA TYR A 35 -41.76 -19.62 -29.23
C TYR A 35 -42.90 -18.66 -29.61
N ILE A 36 -42.59 -17.49 -30.18
CA ILE A 36 -43.58 -16.50 -30.63
C ILE A 36 -44.44 -17.06 -31.78
N LEU A 37 -43.84 -17.78 -32.73
CA LEU A 37 -44.56 -18.41 -33.84
C LEU A 37 -45.54 -19.50 -33.36
N VAL A 38 -45.13 -20.33 -32.40
CA VAL A 38 -46.00 -21.35 -31.79
C VAL A 38 -47.15 -20.69 -31.03
N TYR A 39 -46.87 -19.64 -30.26
CA TYR A 39 -47.88 -18.85 -29.55
C TYR A 39 -48.93 -18.27 -30.50
N TRP A 40 -48.49 -17.71 -31.63
CA TRP A 40 -49.39 -17.11 -32.62
C TRP A 40 -50.27 -18.16 -33.32
N TYR A 41 -49.69 -19.28 -33.76
CA TYR A 41 -50.40 -20.35 -34.47
C TYR A 41 -51.46 -21.05 -33.61
N GLN A 42 -51.16 -21.28 -32.33
CA GLN A 42 -52.04 -22.06 -31.45
C GLN A 42 -53.15 -21.23 -30.77
N SER A 43 -53.04 -19.90 -30.79
CA SER A 43 -54.07 -18.97 -30.30
C SER A 43 -55.43 -19.08 -31.02
N GLY A 44 -55.50 -19.82 -32.14
CA GLY A 44 -56.70 -20.06 -32.93
C GLY A 44 -57.39 -21.42 -32.75
N SER A 45 -56.94 -22.31 -31.86
CA SER A 45 -57.53 -23.66 -31.74
C SER A 45 -58.69 -23.73 -30.72
N VAL A 46 -59.85 -24.19 -31.18
CA VAL A 46 -61.08 -24.36 -30.37
C VAL A 46 -61.16 -25.80 -29.88
N ILE A 47 -60.89 -26.03 -28.60
CA ILE A 47 -61.11 -27.33 -27.95
C ILE A 47 -62.36 -27.26 -27.06
N ARG A 48 -63.24 -28.25 -27.26
CA ARG A 48 -64.50 -28.48 -26.57
C ARG A 48 -64.23 -29.16 -25.23
N ASP A 49 -64.69 -28.57 -24.14
CA ASP A 49 -64.78 -29.22 -22.83
C ASP A 49 -66.13 -28.92 -22.17
N ALA A 50 -66.63 -29.93 -21.47
CA ALA A 50 -68.01 -30.20 -21.09
C ALA A 50 -68.78 -29.08 -20.35
N ASN A 51 -70.07 -29.01 -20.67
CA ASN A 51 -71.04 -28.06 -20.14
C ASN A 51 -71.43 -28.41 -18.70
N TYR A 52 -70.96 -27.65 -17.72
CA TYR A 52 -71.53 -27.66 -16.37
C TYR A 52 -72.80 -26.80 -16.35
N GLN A 53 -73.95 -27.43 -16.11
CA GLN A 53 -75.26 -26.77 -16.01
C GLN A 53 -75.78 -26.87 -14.57
N TYR A 54 -76.30 -25.75 -14.04
CA TYR A 54 -77.16 -25.76 -12.87
C TYR A 54 -78.58 -26.16 -13.26
N ARG A 55 -79.23 -26.92 -12.37
CA ARG A 55 -80.66 -27.25 -12.44
C ARG A 55 -81.35 -26.66 -11.23
N ALA A 56 -82.39 -25.87 -11.44
CA ALA A 56 -83.21 -25.28 -10.39
C ALA A 56 -84.66 -25.74 -10.57
N ILE A 57 -85.22 -26.37 -9.53
CA ILE A 57 -86.61 -26.79 -9.50
C ILE A 57 -87.30 -25.97 -8.42
N VAL A 58 -88.32 -25.20 -8.78
CA VAL A 58 -89.02 -24.28 -7.89
C VAL A 58 -90.51 -24.60 -7.91
N ALA A 59 -91.10 -24.81 -6.74
CA ALA A 59 -92.55 -24.91 -6.60
C ALA A 59 -93.15 -23.49 -6.59
N VAL A 60 -94.14 -23.26 -7.44
CA VAL A 60 -94.82 -21.98 -7.63
C VAL A 60 -96.30 -22.20 -7.33
N SER A 61 -96.86 -21.49 -6.35
CA SER A 61 -98.27 -21.60 -6.00
C SER A 61 -99.05 -20.46 -6.66
N ASP A 62 -100.06 -20.78 -7.46
CA ASP A 62 -101.01 -19.81 -8.02
C ASP A 62 -102.39 -20.08 -7.42
N ASP A 63 -102.69 -19.41 -6.29
CA ASP A 63 -103.89 -19.42 -5.43
C ASP A 63 -104.57 -20.78 -5.11
N THR A 64 -104.80 -21.64 -6.09
CA THR A 64 -105.43 -22.96 -6.00
C THR A 64 -104.60 -24.12 -6.57
N ASP A 65 -103.63 -23.87 -7.46
CA ASP A 65 -102.85 -24.93 -8.13
C ASP A 65 -101.34 -24.83 -7.82
N LEU A 66 -100.68 -25.99 -7.63
CA LEU A 66 -99.24 -26.09 -7.39
C LEU A 66 -98.49 -26.41 -8.70
N LEU A 67 -97.76 -25.42 -9.21
CA LEU A 67 -96.88 -25.52 -10.37
C LEU A 67 -95.46 -25.88 -9.93
N THR A 68 -94.73 -26.60 -10.79
CA THR A 68 -93.31 -26.84 -10.67
C THR A 68 -92.61 -26.29 -11.89
N LEU A 69 -91.67 -25.38 -11.68
CA LEU A 69 -90.78 -24.81 -12.67
C LEU A 69 -89.43 -25.55 -12.59
N ASP A 70 -88.94 -26.07 -13.71
CA ASP A 70 -87.61 -26.67 -13.83
C ASP A 70 -86.78 -25.94 -14.87
N MET A 71 -85.63 -25.45 -14.43
CA MET A 71 -84.76 -24.62 -15.22
C MET A 71 -83.34 -25.20 -15.24
N LEU A 72 -82.81 -25.42 -16.44
CA LEU A 72 -81.41 -25.77 -16.69
C LEU A 72 -80.69 -24.57 -17.29
N TYR A 73 -79.55 -24.17 -16.73
CA TYR A 73 -78.76 -23.03 -17.21
C TYR A 73 -77.27 -23.21 -16.89
N PRO A 74 -76.33 -22.58 -17.61
CA PRO A 74 -74.90 -22.84 -17.42
C PRO A 74 -74.38 -22.28 -16.10
N GLN A 75 -73.42 -22.98 -15.49
CA GLN A 75 -72.74 -22.55 -14.27
C GLN A 75 -71.75 -21.40 -14.53
N SER A 76 -71.13 -21.38 -15.70
CA SER A 76 -70.17 -20.34 -16.08
C SER A 76 -70.28 -19.96 -17.55
N LEU A 77 -70.11 -18.66 -17.86
CA LEU A 77 -70.00 -18.15 -19.23
C LEU A 77 -68.55 -17.77 -19.53
N ARG A 78 -68.00 -18.39 -20.58
CA ARG A 78 -66.65 -18.13 -21.06
C ARG A 78 -66.59 -16.79 -21.81
N LEU A 79 -65.43 -16.14 -21.78
CA LEU A 79 -65.20 -14.88 -22.50
C LEU A 79 -65.19 -15.09 -24.02
N ASP A 80 -64.72 -16.26 -24.48
CA ASP A 80 -64.42 -16.55 -25.88
C ASP A 80 -65.60 -17.14 -26.67
N SER A 81 -66.85 -16.93 -26.22
CA SER A 81 -67.98 -17.62 -26.83
C SER A 81 -68.34 -17.04 -28.21
N THR A 82 -67.88 -17.67 -29.29
CA THR A 82 -68.40 -17.46 -30.66
C THR A 82 -69.91 -17.78 -30.70
N PRO A 83 -70.69 -17.26 -31.68
CA PRO A 83 -72.11 -17.59 -31.80
C PRO A 83 -72.40 -19.09 -31.74
N ALA A 84 -71.48 -19.91 -32.26
CA ALA A 84 -71.53 -21.37 -32.29
C ALA A 84 -71.32 -22.06 -30.92
N SER A 85 -70.96 -21.30 -29.88
CA SER A 85 -70.66 -21.80 -28.52
C SER A 85 -71.60 -21.26 -27.44
N SER A 86 -72.74 -20.70 -27.86
CA SER A 86 -73.76 -20.20 -26.94
C SER A 86 -74.25 -21.32 -26.03
N GLN A 87 -74.31 -21.06 -24.73
CA GLN A 87 -74.67 -22.05 -23.72
C GLN A 87 -76.19 -22.18 -23.61
N THR A 88 -76.69 -23.41 -23.55
CA THR A 88 -78.13 -23.68 -23.58
C THR A 88 -78.79 -23.39 -22.22
N VAL A 89 -79.95 -22.74 -22.28
CA VAL A 89 -80.89 -22.57 -21.16
C VAL A 89 -82.20 -23.24 -21.54
N ALA A 90 -82.76 -24.06 -20.65
CA ALA A 90 -84.01 -24.77 -20.87
C ALA A 90 -84.96 -24.53 -19.69
N ILE A 91 -86.22 -24.19 -19.97
CA ILE A 91 -87.25 -23.90 -18.96
C ILE A 91 -88.46 -24.77 -19.24
N ALA A 92 -88.92 -25.53 -18.24
CA ALA A 92 -90.16 -26.30 -18.27
C ALA A 92 -91.05 -25.91 -17.10
N LEU A 93 -92.36 -25.98 -17.29
CA LEU A 93 -93.38 -25.67 -16.29
C LEU A 93 -94.48 -26.74 -16.35
N TRP A 94 -94.86 -27.30 -15.21
CA TRP A 94 -95.91 -28.33 -15.14
C TRP A 94 -96.66 -28.32 -13.82
N TYR A 95 -97.83 -28.97 -13.77
CA TYR A 95 -98.58 -29.17 -12.55
C TYR A 95 -98.11 -30.41 -11.79
N ALA A 96 -97.89 -30.28 -10.48
CA ALA A 96 -97.53 -31.41 -9.62
C ALA A 96 -98.71 -32.36 -9.35
N VAL A 97 -99.93 -31.82 -9.41
CA VAL A 97 -101.21 -32.50 -9.15
C VAL A 97 -102.18 -32.06 -10.26
N PRO A 98 -103.17 -32.87 -10.69
CA PRO A 98 -104.14 -32.46 -11.71
C PRO A 98 -104.76 -31.08 -11.38
N PRO A 99 -104.62 -30.07 -12.26
CA PRO A 99 -105.06 -28.72 -11.97
C PRO A 99 -106.58 -28.61 -12.01
N THR A 100 -107.12 -27.62 -11.31
CA THR A 100 -108.54 -27.26 -11.44
C THR A 100 -108.84 -26.62 -12.80
N ARG A 101 -107.87 -25.91 -13.40
CA ARG A 101 -107.96 -25.32 -14.76
C ARG A 101 -106.61 -25.34 -15.47
N THR A 102 -106.60 -25.67 -16.76
CA THR A 102 -105.42 -25.53 -17.62
C THR A 102 -105.39 -24.15 -18.26
N GLN A 103 -104.40 -23.32 -17.90
CA GLN A 103 -104.22 -21.97 -18.44
C GLN A 103 -102.75 -21.70 -18.84
N PRO A 104 -102.50 -20.83 -19.83
CA PRO A 104 -101.15 -20.47 -20.26
C PRO A 104 -100.51 -19.44 -19.32
N TYR A 105 -99.23 -19.65 -18.96
CA TYR A 105 -98.45 -18.71 -18.15
C TYR A 105 -97.40 -18.01 -18.99
N THR A 106 -97.18 -16.73 -18.75
CA THR A 106 -96.08 -16.00 -19.38
C THR A 106 -94.86 -16.06 -18.50
N VAL A 107 -93.80 -16.70 -18.98
CA VAL A 107 -92.52 -16.83 -18.29
C VAL A 107 -91.50 -15.88 -18.93
N THR A 108 -91.05 -14.90 -18.16
CA THR A 108 -90.05 -13.91 -18.58
C THR A 108 -88.74 -14.18 -17.85
N PHE A 109 -87.69 -14.43 -18.61
CA PHE A 109 -86.33 -14.55 -18.09
C PHE A 109 -85.64 -13.19 -18.20
N THR A 110 -85.04 -12.71 -17.13
CA THR A 110 -84.37 -11.40 -17.14
C THR A 110 -83.00 -11.53 -16.52
N ILE A 111 -82.01 -11.01 -17.22
CA ILE A 111 -80.66 -10.84 -16.72
C ILE A 111 -80.46 -9.33 -16.50
N PRO A 112 -80.25 -8.87 -15.26
CA PRO A 112 -80.29 -7.44 -14.92
C PRO A 112 -79.12 -6.60 -15.47
N VAL A 113 -78.14 -7.24 -16.12
CA VAL A 113 -76.86 -6.58 -16.49
C VAL A 113 -76.45 -6.87 -17.93
N THR A 114 -75.72 -5.91 -18.51
CA THR A 114 -75.32 -5.82 -19.92
C THR A 114 -74.26 -6.82 -20.45
N PRO A 115 -73.47 -7.57 -19.66
CA PRO A 115 -72.44 -8.43 -20.24
C PRO A 115 -73.00 -9.75 -20.78
N VAL A 116 -74.29 -10.07 -20.63
CA VAL A 116 -74.88 -11.31 -21.12
C VAL A 116 -75.97 -11.01 -22.13
N ILE A 117 -75.89 -11.66 -23.30
CA ILE A 117 -76.87 -11.56 -24.37
C ILE A 117 -77.61 -12.88 -24.46
N VAL A 118 -78.93 -12.81 -24.50
CA VAL A 118 -79.81 -13.96 -24.75
C VAL A 118 -80.08 -14.04 -26.25
N THR A 119 -79.89 -15.21 -26.83
CA THR A 119 -80.02 -15.44 -28.27
C THR A 119 -80.89 -16.65 -28.59
N ASP A 120 -81.48 -16.64 -29.78
CA ASP A 120 -82.10 -17.82 -30.37
C ASP A 120 -81.05 -18.83 -30.88
N ARG A 121 -81.52 -19.93 -31.48
CA ARG A 121 -80.66 -20.98 -32.06
C ARG A 121 -79.78 -20.48 -33.21
N THR A 122 -80.20 -19.42 -33.90
CA THR A 122 -79.46 -18.79 -35.00
C THR A 122 -78.49 -17.71 -34.52
N GLY A 123 -78.46 -17.41 -33.22
CA GLY A 123 -77.57 -16.41 -32.62
C GLY A 123 -78.13 -14.98 -32.60
N ASN A 124 -79.39 -14.77 -33.01
CA ASN A 124 -80.04 -13.46 -32.97
C ASN A 124 -80.47 -13.13 -31.54
N ARG A 125 -80.35 -11.87 -31.15
CA ARG A 125 -80.74 -11.42 -29.80
C ARG A 125 -82.26 -11.48 -29.65
N ILE A 126 -82.73 -12.07 -28.57
CA ILE A 126 -84.15 -12.16 -28.23
C ILE A 126 -84.42 -11.57 -26.84
N VAL A 127 -85.66 -11.12 -26.62
CA VAL A 127 -86.18 -10.89 -25.27
C VAL A 127 -86.85 -12.20 -24.85
N PRO A 128 -86.31 -12.92 -23.86
CA PRO A 128 -86.77 -14.27 -23.53
C PRO A 128 -88.06 -14.21 -22.71
N GLN A 129 -89.18 -14.04 -23.41
CA GLN A 129 -90.54 -14.06 -22.89
C GLN A 129 -91.32 -15.15 -23.63
N PHE A 130 -91.79 -16.14 -22.90
CA PHE A 130 -92.39 -17.34 -23.47
C PHE A 130 -93.74 -17.63 -22.84
N VAL A 131 -94.73 -17.97 -23.65
CA VAL A 131 -96.03 -18.44 -23.16
C VAL A 131 -95.98 -19.96 -23.06
N ILE A 132 -96.09 -20.48 -21.83
CA ILE A 132 -95.99 -21.92 -21.53
C ILE A 132 -97.32 -22.37 -20.94
N THR A 133 -97.98 -23.31 -21.62
CA THR A 133 -99.16 -24.01 -21.08
C THR A 133 -98.68 -25.24 -20.30
N PRO A 134 -98.82 -25.28 -18.96
CA PRO A 134 -98.31 -26.39 -18.17
C PRO A 134 -99.16 -27.64 -18.40
N GLY A 135 -98.50 -28.78 -18.58
CA GLY A 135 -99.12 -30.10 -18.62
C GLY A 135 -99.16 -30.76 -17.25
N ILE A 136 -99.78 -31.93 -17.17
CA ILE A 136 -99.68 -32.82 -16.00
C ILE A 136 -98.39 -33.65 -16.21
N GLY A 137 -97.38 -33.44 -15.36
CA GLY A 137 -96.05 -34.06 -15.52
C GLY A 137 -95.11 -33.32 -16.49
N LYS A 138 -94.01 -33.96 -16.94
CA LYS A 138 -92.94 -33.28 -17.70
C LYS A 138 -93.44 -32.68 -19.02
N THR A 139 -93.32 -31.35 -19.15
CA THR A 139 -93.57 -30.60 -20.39
C THR A 139 -92.32 -30.50 -21.26
N THR A 140 -92.50 -30.27 -22.56
CA THR A 140 -91.39 -29.95 -23.47
C THR A 140 -90.77 -28.61 -23.06
N PRO A 141 -89.48 -28.57 -22.72
CA PRO A 141 -88.85 -27.34 -22.28
C PRO A 141 -88.73 -26.34 -23.42
N VAL A 142 -88.90 -25.06 -23.09
CA VAL A 142 -88.52 -23.95 -23.97
C VAL A 142 -87.01 -23.78 -23.88
N VAL A 143 -86.34 -23.80 -25.03
CA VAL A 143 -84.88 -23.75 -25.11
C VAL A 143 -84.44 -22.46 -25.80
N PHE A 144 -83.51 -21.76 -25.17
CA PHE A 144 -82.81 -20.59 -25.73
C PHE A 144 -81.34 -20.63 -25.32
N TYR A 145 -80.55 -19.66 -25.77
CA TYR A 145 -79.11 -19.65 -25.54
C TYR A 145 -78.66 -18.36 -24.89
N ILE A 146 -77.61 -18.43 -24.06
CA ILE A 146 -76.98 -17.26 -23.47
C ILE A 146 -75.47 -17.26 -23.76
N ARG A 147 -74.92 -16.07 -24.00
CA ARG A 147 -73.48 -15.86 -24.24
C ARG A 147 -73.03 -14.51 -23.72
N ARG A 148 -71.73 -14.30 -23.58
CA ARG A 148 -71.18 -13.00 -23.14
C ARG A 148 -71.16 -11.99 -24.29
N ALA A 149 -71.45 -10.73 -24.00
CA ALA A 149 -71.29 -9.61 -24.92
C ALA A 149 -69.79 -9.33 -25.14
N LEU A 150 -69.35 -9.28 -26.40
CA LEU A 150 -67.94 -9.06 -26.77
C LEU A 150 -67.41 -7.67 -26.37
N LEU A 151 -68.29 -6.70 -26.11
CA LEU A 151 -67.95 -5.28 -25.89
C LEU A 151 -68.29 -4.79 -24.47
N SER A 152 -68.50 -5.67 -23.49
CA SER A 152 -68.77 -5.22 -22.12
C SER A 152 -67.49 -4.70 -21.45
N GLU A 153 -67.43 -3.40 -21.17
CA GLU A 153 -66.37 -2.77 -20.36
C GLU A 153 -66.48 -3.12 -18.88
N ILE A 154 -67.66 -3.55 -18.42
CA ILE A 154 -67.93 -3.86 -17.02
C ILE A 154 -67.46 -5.29 -16.71
N GLU A 155 -66.45 -5.42 -15.83
CA GLU A 155 -65.96 -6.70 -15.31
C GLU A 155 -66.78 -7.17 -14.11
N LEU A 156 -67.96 -7.73 -14.37
CA LEU A 156 -68.71 -8.46 -13.35
C LEU A 156 -68.18 -9.88 -13.22
N ALA A 157 -67.98 -10.35 -11.99
CA ALA A 157 -67.54 -11.73 -11.71
C ALA A 157 -68.68 -12.75 -11.84
N GLN A 158 -69.92 -12.33 -11.60
CA GLN A 158 -71.09 -13.20 -11.54
C GLN A 158 -72.36 -12.46 -11.94
N VAL A 159 -73.35 -13.19 -12.46
CA VAL A 159 -74.67 -12.66 -12.83
C VAL A 159 -75.76 -13.62 -12.37
N THR A 160 -76.73 -13.10 -11.62
CA THR A 160 -77.88 -13.90 -11.16
C THR A 160 -79.06 -13.70 -12.11
N PRO A 161 -79.55 -14.76 -12.77
CA PRO A 161 -80.76 -14.65 -13.56
C PRO A 161 -81.98 -14.46 -12.66
N THR A 162 -82.97 -13.75 -13.17
CA THR A 162 -84.29 -13.59 -12.55
C THR A 162 -85.35 -14.17 -13.46
N LEU A 163 -86.39 -14.76 -12.87
CA LEU A 163 -87.50 -15.31 -13.62
C LEU A 163 -88.80 -14.76 -13.05
N LYS A 164 -89.68 -14.29 -13.94
CA LYS A 164 -91.02 -13.83 -13.62
C LYS A 164 -92.03 -14.76 -14.28
N VAL A 165 -92.96 -15.30 -13.51
CA VAL A 165 -94.07 -16.12 -14.00
C VAL A 165 -95.34 -15.33 -13.78
N GLN A 166 -96.03 -14.97 -14.86
CA GLN A 166 -97.25 -14.18 -14.83
C GLN A 166 -98.44 -15.06 -15.23
N SER A 167 -99.41 -15.13 -14.32
CA SER A 167 -100.70 -15.79 -14.54
C SER A 167 -101.62 -14.90 -15.39
N PRO A 168 -102.49 -15.46 -16.23
CA PRO A 168 -103.47 -14.69 -17.00
C PRO A 168 -104.47 -13.93 -16.13
N LEU A 169 -104.62 -14.32 -14.86
CA LEU A 169 -105.43 -13.63 -13.85
C LEU A 169 -104.76 -12.38 -13.26
N GLY A 170 -103.54 -12.04 -13.70
CA GLY A 170 -102.83 -10.83 -13.30
C GLY A 170 -101.95 -10.97 -12.06
N THR A 171 -101.91 -12.15 -11.42
CA THR A 171 -100.94 -12.45 -10.36
C THR A 171 -99.52 -12.53 -10.97
N ASN A 172 -98.65 -11.64 -10.50
CA ASN A 172 -97.23 -11.62 -10.85
C ASN A 172 -96.44 -12.35 -9.75
N LEU A 173 -95.93 -13.54 -10.05
CA LEU A 173 -95.04 -14.27 -9.17
C LEU A 173 -93.61 -14.01 -9.62
N GLU A 174 -92.91 -13.14 -8.90
CA GLU A 174 -91.50 -12.88 -9.13
C GLU A 174 -90.65 -13.83 -8.28
N ILE A 175 -89.94 -14.73 -8.94
CA ILE A 175 -89.12 -15.75 -8.29
C ILE A 175 -87.70 -15.21 -8.20
N PHE A 176 -87.44 -14.41 -7.16
CA PHE A 176 -86.15 -13.74 -6.99
C PHE A 176 -85.08 -14.55 -6.23
N GLN A 177 -85.43 -15.66 -5.56
CA GLN A 177 -84.60 -16.19 -4.47
C GLN A 177 -84.02 -17.60 -4.60
N VAL A 178 -83.98 -18.24 -5.79
CA VAL A 178 -83.51 -19.65 -5.87
C VAL A 178 -82.37 -19.90 -6.87
N PHE A 179 -81.99 -18.95 -7.73
CA PHE A 179 -80.97 -19.22 -8.74
C PHE A 179 -79.55 -18.99 -8.22
N LYS A 180 -78.70 -20.00 -8.35
CA LYS A 180 -77.24 -19.84 -8.19
C LYS A 180 -76.72 -18.87 -9.26
N PRO A 181 -75.80 -17.96 -8.89
CA PRO A 181 -75.20 -17.03 -9.83
C PRO A 181 -74.41 -17.76 -10.93
N ILE A 182 -74.46 -17.22 -12.15
CA ILE A 182 -73.67 -17.65 -13.29
C ILE A 182 -72.32 -16.95 -13.23
N SER A 183 -71.23 -17.70 -13.08
CA SER A 183 -69.88 -17.13 -13.04
C SER A 183 -69.44 -16.65 -14.43
N LEU A 184 -68.92 -15.44 -14.52
CA LEU A 184 -68.33 -14.91 -15.75
C LEU A 184 -66.81 -15.12 -15.70
N GLU A 185 -66.25 -15.78 -16.72
CA GLU A 185 -64.80 -16.03 -16.80
C GLU A 185 -64.04 -14.69 -16.86
N GLN A 186 -63.10 -14.43 -15.94
CA GLN A 186 -62.29 -13.21 -15.98
C GLN A 186 -61.29 -13.25 -17.16
N ARG A 187 -60.88 -12.07 -17.65
CA ARG A 187 -59.87 -11.96 -18.73
C ARG A 187 -58.57 -12.66 -18.36
N SER A 188 -58.10 -12.49 -17.12
CA SER A 188 -56.91 -13.16 -16.58
C SER A 188 -57.06 -14.68 -16.60
N SER A 189 -58.20 -15.22 -16.17
CA SER A 189 -58.48 -16.66 -16.21
C SER A 189 -58.54 -17.20 -17.64
N ALA A 190 -59.09 -16.43 -18.59
CA ALA A 190 -59.09 -16.80 -19.99
C ALA A 190 -57.67 -16.83 -20.58
N HIS A 191 -56.83 -15.83 -20.27
CA HIS A 191 -55.42 -15.82 -20.65
C HIS A 191 -54.63 -16.98 -20.04
N TRP A 192 -54.86 -17.28 -18.76
CA TRP A 192 -54.19 -18.37 -18.06
C TRP A 192 -54.61 -19.75 -18.59
N ARG A 193 -55.90 -19.94 -18.89
CA ARG A 193 -56.40 -21.15 -19.54
C ARG A 193 -55.79 -21.33 -20.93
N ARG A 194 -55.68 -20.25 -21.72
CA ARG A 194 -54.99 -20.27 -23.02
C ARG A 194 -53.51 -20.63 -22.85
N PHE A 195 -52.82 -20.03 -21.88
CA PHE A 195 -51.42 -20.33 -21.56
C PHE A 195 -51.20 -21.81 -21.19
N TRP A 196 -52.03 -22.39 -20.32
CA TRP A 196 -51.89 -23.80 -19.99
C TRP A 196 -52.29 -24.74 -21.12
N SER A 197 -53.30 -24.37 -21.92
CA SER A 197 -53.63 -25.11 -23.13
C SER A 197 -52.49 -25.10 -24.17
N LEU A 198 -51.67 -24.03 -24.19
CA LEU A 198 -50.49 -23.91 -25.04
C LEU A 198 -49.33 -24.80 -24.54
N ILE A 199 -49.10 -24.84 -23.22
CA ILE A 199 -48.02 -25.66 -22.63
C ILE A 199 -48.29 -27.16 -22.76
N PHE A 200 -49.55 -27.57 -22.62
CA PHE A 200 -49.93 -28.99 -22.60
C PHE A 200 -50.59 -29.46 -23.90
N ALA A 201 -50.56 -28.66 -24.98
CA ALA A 201 -51.01 -29.11 -26.30
C ALA A 201 -50.12 -30.27 -26.82
N PRO A 202 -50.66 -31.21 -27.62
CA PRO A 202 -49.96 -32.42 -28.07
C PRO A 202 -48.81 -32.20 -29.07
N THR A 203 -48.29 -30.98 -29.23
CA THR A 203 -47.10 -30.69 -30.05
C THR A 203 -45.86 -30.53 -29.17
N THR A 204 -45.43 -31.64 -28.55
CA THR A 204 -44.29 -31.73 -27.62
C THR A 204 -42.86 -31.96 -28.20
N PRO A 205 -42.57 -32.05 -29.53
CA PRO A 205 -41.20 -32.34 -29.96
C PRO A 205 -40.22 -31.14 -29.95
N LEU A 206 -40.70 -29.89 -29.89
CA LEU A 206 -39.81 -28.71 -29.96
C LEU A 206 -39.13 -28.35 -28.61
N LEU A 207 -39.78 -28.65 -27.48
CA LEU A 207 -39.21 -28.39 -26.14
C LEU A 207 -38.07 -29.37 -25.78
N VAL A 208 -38.15 -30.62 -26.26
CA VAL A 208 -37.09 -31.63 -26.08
C VAL A 208 -35.82 -31.23 -26.87
N GLY A 209 -35.98 -30.65 -28.05
CA GLY A 209 -34.85 -30.12 -28.84
C GLY A 209 -34.13 -28.95 -28.16
N ALA A 210 -34.87 -28.03 -27.55
CA ALA A 210 -34.29 -26.90 -26.81
C ALA A 210 -33.56 -27.35 -25.53
N ALA A 211 -34.12 -28.31 -24.79
CA ALA A 211 -33.46 -28.86 -23.60
C ALA A 211 -32.17 -29.65 -23.93
N GLY A 212 -32.17 -30.39 -25.05
CA GLY A 212 -30.99 -31.11 -25.54
C GLY A 212 -29.83 -30.17 -25.92
N LEU A 213 -30.12 -29.04 -26.56
CA LEU A 213 -29.09 -28.04 -26.93
C LEU A 213 -28.48 -27.36 -25.70
N VAL A 214 -29.28 -27.08 -24.66
CA VAL A 214 -28.77 -26.49 -23.41
C VAL A 214 -27.90 -27.47 -22.63
N ALA A 215 -28.25 -28.76 -22.62
CA ALA A 215 -27.46 -29.81 -21.97
C ALA A 215 -26.08 -30.01 -22.63
N LEU A 216 -26.04 -30.07 -23.97
CA LEU A 216 -24.79 -30.16 -24.73
C LEU A 216 -23.91 -28.93 -24.49
N ALA A 217 -24.49 -27.73 -24.49
CA ALA A 217 -23.72 -26.51 -24.26
C ALA A 217 -23.20 -26.42 -22.80
N ALA A 218 -23.96 -26.92 -21.81
CA ALA A 218 -23.49 -27.00 -20.44
C ALA A 218 -22.33 -28.01 -20.26
N GLU A 219 -22.37 -29.13 -20.97
CA GLU A 219 -21.29 -30.14 -20.98
C GLU A 219 -20.02 -29.60 -21.66
N GLU A 220 -20.18 -28.86 -22.75
CA GLU A 220 -19.05 -28.25 -23.47
C GLU A 220 -18.44 -27.08 -22.67
N ILE A 221 -19.24 -26.30 -21.94
CA ILE A 221 -18.75 -25.30 -20.97
C ILE A 221 -17.98 -25.97 -19.83
N ARG A 222 -18.44 -27.12 -19.32
CA ARG A 222 -17.70 -27.89 -18.30
C ARG A 222 -16.38 -28.42 -18.85
N HIS A 223 -16.36 -28.92 -20.08
CA HIS A 223 -15.11 -29.35 -20.73
C HIS A 223 -14.16 -28.18 -20.98
N TRP A 224 -14.66 -27.03 -21.43
CA TRP A 224 -13.84 -25.83 -21.64
C TRP A 224 -13.29 -25.27 -20.32
N THR A 225 -14.10 -25.17 -19.28
CA THR A 225 -13.62 -24.73 -17.95
C THR A 225 -12.58 -25.68 -17.37
N ARG A 226 -12.72 -27.01 -17.57
CA ARG A 226 -11.66 -27.97 -17.23
C ARG A 226 -10.37 -27.70 -18.01
N ARG A 227 -10.42 -27.54 -19.34
CA ARG A 227 -9.22 -27.25 -20.16
C ARG A 227 -8.56 -25.92 -19.73
N VAL A 228 -9.35 -24.89 -19.47
CA VAL A 228 -8.84 -23.58 -19.02
C VAL A 228 -8.22 -23.70 -17.62
N GLN A 229 -8.82 -24.45 -16.71
CA GLN A 229 -8.24 -24.72 -15.39
C GLN A 229 -6.94 -25.52 -15.49
N GLU A 230 -6.87 -26.50 -16.40
CA GLU A 230 -5.70 -27.34 -16.61
C GLU A 230 -4.55 -26.56 -17.27
N GLN A 231 -4.84 -25.75 -18.29
CA GLN A 231 -3.86 -24.80 -18.85
C GLN A 231 -3.35 -23.80 -17.80
N ARG A 232 -4.26 -23.28 -16.96
CA ARG A 232 -3.89 -22.40 -15.85
C ARG A 232 -3.02 -23.11 -14.81
N ARG A 233 -3.30 -24.38 -14.51
CA ARG A 233 -2.47 -25.21 -13.62
C ARG A 233 -1.09 -25.48 -14.23
N VAL A 234 -1.01 -25.83 -15.51
CA VAL A 234 0.26 -26.02 -16.22
C VAL A 234 1.08 -24.73 -16.21
N ALA A 235 0.45 -23.59 -16.49
CA ALA A 235 1.11 -22.28 -16.42
C ALA A 235 1.57 -21.93 -14.99
N ALA A 236 0.78 -22.25 -13.96
CA ALA A 236 1.17 -22.04 -12.56
C ALA A 236 2.33 -22.98 -12.15
N LEU A 237 2.32 -24.24 -12.58
CA LEU A 237 3.44 -25.16 -12.37
C LEU A 237 4.71 -24.71 -13.10
N ALA A 238 4.59 -24.14 -14.29
CA ALA A 238 5.71 -23.54 -15.00
C ALA A 238 6.32 -22.37 -14.20
N LYS A 239 5.48 -21.56 -13.54
CA LYS A 239 5.94 -20.50 -12.61
C LYS A 239 6.62 -21.06 -11.35
N VAL A 240 6.15 -22.17 -10.80
CA VAL A 240 6.82 -22.86 -9.68
C VAL A 240 8.19 -23.40 -10.11
N ARG A 241 8.30 -23.98 -11.32
CA ARG A 241 9.60 -24.40 -11.89
C ARG A 241 10.53 -23.22 -12.15
N SER A 242 9.98 -22.08 -12.59
CA SER A 242 10.78 -20.87 -12.77
C SER A 242 11.28 -20.28 -11.44
N LEU A 243 10.58 -20.53 -10.33
CA LEU A 243 11.09 -20.23 -8.98
C LEU A 243 12.24 -21.17 -8.61
N ALA A 244 12.10 -22.48 -8.82
CA ALA A 244 13.17 -23.45 -8.54
C ALA A 244 14.46 -23.11 -9.31
N SER A 245 14.32 -22.72 -10.59
CA SER A 245 15.46 -22.25 -11.39
C SER A 245 16.04 -20.93 -10.89
N ALA A 246 15.23 -20.04 -10.29
CA ALA A 246 15.74 -18.79 -9.73
C ALA A 246 16.54 -19.05 -8.45
N LEU A 247 16.13 -20.02 -7.61
CA LEU A 247 16.86 -20.38 -6.38
C LEU A 247 18.31 -20.83 -6.65
N THR A 248 18.62 -21.33 -7.84
CA THR A 248 19.98 -21.73 -8.22
C THR A 248 20.76 -20.64 -8.95
N THR A 249 20.10 -19.63 -9.51
CA THR A 249 20.72 -18.62 -10.39
C THR A 249 20.74 -17.22 -9.79
N ASP A 250 19.64 -16.78 -9.18
CA ASP A 250 19.47 -15.46 -8.57
C ASP A 250 18.50 -15.55 -7.38
N LEU A 251 19.06 -15.57 -6.18
CA LEU A 251 18.33 -15.64 -4.91
C LEU A 251 17.40 -14.43 -4.71
N SER A 252 17.77 -13.25 -5.22
CA SER A 252 16.98 -12.02 -5.08
C SER A 252 15.71 -12.11 -5.91
N GLU A 253 15.83 -12.60 -7.14
CA GLU A 253 14.68 -12.85 -8.02
C GLU A 253 13.82 -14.02 -7.51
N ALA A 254 14.42 -15.06 -6.94
CA ALA A 254 13.68 -16.14 -6.30
C ALA A 254 12.80 -15.63 -5.16
N ALA A 255 13.36 -14.80 -4.26
CA ALA A 255 12.62 -14.16 -3.18
C ALA A 255 11.48 -13.27 -3.69
N ARG A 256 11.72 -12.46 -4.73
CA ARG A 256 10.69 -11.62 -5.37
C ARG A 256 9.55 -12.48 -5.94
N ARG A 257 9.87 -13.53 -6.69
CA ARG A 257 8.88 -14.44 -7.28
C ARG A 257 8.05 -15.14 -6.22
N TYR A 258 8.69 -15.69 -5.19
CA TYR A 258 8.00 -16.36 -4.10
C TYR A 258 7.00 -15.41 -3.43
N THR A 259 7.45 -14.20 -3.08
CA THR A 259 6.62 -13.16 -2.47
C THR A 259 5.40 -12.82 -3.34
N ILE A 260 5.61 -12.63 -4.66
CA ILE A 260 4.53 -12.36 -5.62
C ILE A 260 3.54 -13.52 -5.66
N TYR A 261 4.01 -14.78 -5.70
CA TYR A 261 3.15 -15.95 -5.79
C TYR A 261 2.37 -16.20 -4.50
N GLN A 262 2.96 -15.92 -3.34
CA GLN A 262 2.29 -16.00 -2.04
C GLN A 262 1.15 -14.97 -1.93
N ARG A 263 1.36 -13.75 -2.44
CA ARG A 263 0.37 -12.67 -2.40
C ARG A 263 -0.74 -12.80 -3.45
N GLN A 264 -0.55 -13.56 -4.52
CA GLN A 264 -1.58 -13.72 -5.55
C GLN A 264 -2.79 -14.51 -5.01
N THR A 265 -3.86 -13.81 -4.64
CA THR A 265 -5.11 -14.37 -4.08
C THR A 265 -6.03 -15.06 -5.11
N GLY A 266 -5.57 -15.24 -6.35
CA GLY A 266 -6.34 -15.86 -7.42
C GLY A 266 -6.79 -17.29 -7.09
N VAL A 267 -7.95 -17.71 -7.60
CA VAL A 267 -8.57 -19.04 -7.35
C VAL A 267 -7.59 -20.20 -7.58
N ILE A 268 -6.64 -20.05 -8.51
CA ILE A 268 -5.64 -21.07 -8.84
C ILE A 268 -4.62 -21.25 -7.69
N TRP A 269 -4.17 -20.17 -7.06
CA TRP A 269 -3.20 -20.23 -5.96
C TRP A 269 -3.83 -20.62 -4.63
N LYS A 270 -5.16 -20.76 -4.56
CA LYS A 270 -5.88 -21.40 -3.46
C LYS A 270 -5.90 -22.94 -3.58
N ASP A 271 -5.46 -23.49 -4.71
CA ASP A 271 -5.33 -24.93 -4.91
C ASP A 271 -4.24 -25.49 -3.95
N LYS A 272 -4.65 -26.37 -3.04
CA LYS A 272 -3.76 -26.99 -2.04
C LYS A 272 -2.57 -27.69 -2.67
N TYR A 273 -2.74 -28.28 -3.86
CA TYR A 273 -1.65 -28.97 -4.55
C TYR A 273 -0.57 -27.98 -4.99
N LEU A 274 -0.97 -26.86 -5.62
CA LEU A 274 -0.03 -25.83 -6.07
C LEU A 274 0.65 -25.12 -4.90
N GLN A 275 -0.07 -24.86 -3.80
CA GLN A 275 0.56 -24.33 -2.59
C GLN A 275 1.55 -25.31 -1.94
N GLY A 276 1.25 -26.61 -1.99
CA GLY A 276 2.15 -27.66 -1.53
C GLY A 276 3.44 -27.66 -2.34
N GLN A 277 3.34 -27.67 -3.67
CA GLN A 277 4.49 -27.61 -4.57
C GLN A 277 5.30 -26.32 -4.42
N LEU A 278 4.64 -25.16 -4.28
CA LEU A 278 5.33 -23.88 -4.04
C LEU A 278 6.10 -23.91 -2.71
N ARG A 279 5.50 -24.46 -1.65
CA ARG A 279 6.18 -24.62 -0.35
C ARG A 279 7.34 -25.60 -0.42
N GLU A 280 7.15 -26.74 -1.09
CA GLU A 280 8.18 -27.77 -1.27
C GLU A 280 9.43 -27.20 -1.94
N VAL A 281 9.26 -26.50 -3.07
CA VAL A 281 10.36 -25.80 -3.74
C VAL A 281 10.99 -24.74 -2.83
N TRP A 282 10.19 -23.99 -2.08
CA TRP A 282 10.73 -22.98 -1.17
C TRP A 282 11.49 -23.58 0.02
N GLN A 283 11.22 -24.82 0.44
CA GLN A 283 11.99 -25.49 1.49
C GLN A 283 13.45 -25.77 1.06
N GLU A 284 13.74 -25.80 -0.24
CA GLU A 284 15.10 -25.94 -0.77
C GLU A 284 15.92 -24.63 -0.65
N ALA A 285 15.26 -23.50 -0.41
CA ALA A 285 15.93 -22.21 -0.25
C ALA A 285 16.80 -22.18 1.03
N PRO A 286 17.94 -21.45 1.01
CA PRO A 286 18.75 -21.24 2.22
C PRO A 286 17.90 -20.76 3.39
N GLU A 287 18.20 -21.26 4.59
CA GLU A 287 17.42 -20.92 5.77
C GLU A 287 17.37 -19.41 6.01
N GLN A 288 18.50 -18.73 5.84
CA GLN A 288 18.61 -17.28 5.93
C GLN A 288 17.65 -16.59 4.95
N LEU A 289 17.62 -17.02 3.68
CA LEU A 289 16.72 -16.45 2.66
C LEU A 289 15.25 -16.62 3.04
N ARG A 290 14.88 -17.79 3.59
CA ARG A 290 13.50 -18.05 4.03
C ARG A 290 13.09 -17.10 5.15
N HIS A 291 13.94 -16.93 6.16
CA HIS A 291 13.71 -15.98 7.26
C HIS A 291 13.70 -14.53 6.75
N THR A 292 14.60 -14.16 5.82
CA THR A 292 14.60 -12.82 5.18
C THR A 292 13.27 -12.54 4.49
N VAL A 293 12.74 -13.48 3.72
CA VAL A 293 11.45 -13.32 3.03
C VAL A 293 10.29 -13.36 4.01
N GLU A 294 10.39 -14.11 5.11
CA GLU A 294 9.36 -14.04 6.16
C GLU A 294 9.32 -12.65 6.80
N LEU A 295 10.48 -12.06 7.10
CA LEU A 295 10.61 -10.73 7.73
C LEU A 295 10.23 -9.58 6.79
N LEU A 296 10.72 -9.63 5.55
CA LEU A 296 10.68 -8.51 4.61
C LEU A 296 9.73 -8.74 3.44
N GLY A 297 9.26 -9.98 3.24
CA GLY A 297 8.44 -10.36 2.10
C GLY A 297 7.00 -9.86 2.19
N ASP A 298 6.51 -9.44 3.35
CA ASP A 298 5.20 -8.77 3.48
C ASP A 298 5.29 -7.24 3.36
N LEU A 299 6.51 -6.69 3.37
CA LEU A 299 6.74 -5.28 3.09
C LEU A 299 6.41 -5.00 1.62
N ILE A 300 5.38 -4.20 1.37
CA ILE A 300 5.09 -3.72 0.02
C ILE A 300 6.27 -2.83 -0.41
N PRO A 301 6.76 -2.94 -1.67
CA PRO A 301 7.77 -2.01 -2.17
C PRO A 301 7.30 -0.57 -1.99
N GLY A 302 7.91 0.14 -1.03
CA GLY A 302 7.61 1.54 -0.76
C GLY A 302 6.67 1.82 0.41
N ASP A 303 6.12 0.81 1.08
CA ASP A 303 5.46 1.01 2.37
C ASP A 303 6.48 0.98 3.52
N LEU A 304 6.17 1.73 4.57
CA LEU A 304 6.84 1.61 5.86
C LEU A 304 6.90 0.13 6.25
N ILE A 305 8.03 -0.26 6.83
CA ILE A 305 7.99 -1.30 7.84
C ILE A 305 6.96 -0.80 8.83
N ASP A 306 5.75 -1.37 8.82
CA ASP A 306 4.88 -1.31 9.98
C ASP A 306 5.71 -1.96 11.08
N GLU A 307 6.37 -1.12 11.88
CA GLU A 307 7.38 -1.53 12.84
C GLU A 307 6.79 -2.56 13.80
N GLU A 308 5.51 -2.39 14.15
CA GLU A 308 4.77 -3.35 14.96
C GLU A 308 4.58 -4.68 14.23
N HIS A 309 4.15 -4.67 12.96
CA HIS A 309 4.01 -5.89 12.17
C HIS A 309 5.34 -6.63 11.96
N PHE A 310 6.38 -5.89 11.57
CA PHE A 310 7.73 -6.44 11.37
C PHE A 310 8.31 -6.99 12.65
N TYR A 311 8.16 -6.27 13.76
CA TYR A 311 8.62 -6.73 15.06
C TYR A 311 7.85 -7.97 15.52
N ASN A 312 6.54 -8.06 15.27
CA ASN A 312 5.76 -9.26 15.54
C ASN A 312 6.27 -10.48 14.75
N ILE A 313 6.70 -10.28 13.50
CA ILE A 313 7.34 -11.34 12.71
C ILE A 313 8.73 -11.67 13.27
N ALA A 314 9.56 -10.66 13.56
CA ALA A 314 10.89 -10.83 14.12
C ALA A 314 10.86 -11.56 15.46
N ARG A 315 9.84 -11.33 16.28
CA ARG A 315 9.64 -12.05 17.55
C ARG A 315 9.26 -13.51 17.33
N ARG A 316 8.51 -13.83 16.27
CA ARG A 316 8.18 -15.22 15.88
C ARG A 316 9.41 -15.97 15.37
N VAL A 317 10.24 -15.32 14.55
CA VAL A 317 11.47 -15.90 13.99
C VAL A 317 12.57 -16.03 15.06
N GLY A 318 12.62 -15.08 15.99
CA GLY A 318 13.56 -15.05 17.13
C GLY A 318 14.78 -14.16 16.87
N PRO A 319 15.35 -13.49 17.91
CA PRO A 319 16.35 -12.44 17.74
C PRO A 319 17.57 -12.79 16.90
N LYS A 320 18.25 -13.90 17.22
CA LYS A 320 19.45 -14.35 16.51
C LYS A 320 19.17 -14.69 15.04
N CYS A 321 18.04 -15.36 14.78
CA CYS A 321 17.65 -15.75 13.43
C CYS A 321 17.25 -14.54 12.60
N SER A 322 16.51 -13.59 13.18
CA SER A 322 16.12 -12.36 12.49
C SER A 322 17.31 -11.52 12.09
N VAL A 323 18.22 -11.26 13.04
CA VAL A 323 19.43 -10.50 12.77
C VAL A 323 20.31 -11.20 11.74
N GLY A 324 20.61 -12.50 11.92
CA GLY A 324 21.44 -13.26 10.99
C GLY A 324 20.84 -13.34 9.58
N ALA A 325 19.52 -13.38 9.44
CA ALA A 325 18.85 -13.35 8.14
C ALA A 325 18.98 -11.98 7.45
N LEU A 326 18.87 -10.87 8.19
CA LEU A 326 19.02 -9.53 7.63
C LEU A 326 20.48 -9.21 7.29
N GLU A 327 21.45 -9.61 8.12
CA GLU A 327 22.88 -9.48 7.82
C GLU A 327 23.24 -10.29 6.56
N TRP A 328 22.79 -11.54 6.49
CA TRP A 328 22.99 -12.37 5.31
C TRP A 328 22.37 -11.75 4.05
N ALA A 329 21.16 -11.19 4.16
CA ALA A 329 20.49 -10.52 3.05
C ALA A 329 21.24 -9.25 2.61
N TYR A 330 21.78 -8.48 3.56
CA TYR A 330 22.59 -7.30 3.30
C TYR A 330 23.89 -7.64 2.54
N GLU A 331 24.47 -8.80 2.79
CA GLU A 331 25.69 -9.24 2.11
C GLU A 331 25.40 -9.88 0.73
N HIS A 332 24.39 -10.73 0.64
CA HIS A 332 24.25 -11.69 -0.47
C HIS A 332 23.16 -11.36 -1.50
N LEU A 333 22.23 -10.44 -1.21
CA LEU A 333 21.14 -10.09 -2.12
C LEU A 333 21.44 -8.79 -2.90
N ASP A 334 20.55 -8.46 -3.83
CA ASP A 334 20.64 -7.24 -4.64
C ASP A 334 20.32 -5.95 -3.85
N ASP A 335 20.47 -4.80 -4.50
CA ASP A 335 20.33 -3.50 -3.83
C ASP A 335 18.94 -3.24 -3.21
N ASP A 336 17.86 -3.79 -3.78
CA ASP A 336 16.50 -3.65 -3.22
C ASP A 336 16.37 -4.42 -1.90
N TRP A 337 16.81 -5.68 -1.87
CA TRP A 337 16.78 -6.47 -0.64
C TRP A 337 17.80 -5.98 0.39
N ARG A 338 18.99 -5.54 -0.03
CA ARG A 338 20.00 -4.93 0.85
C ARG A 338 19.46 -3.68 1.53
N GLN A 339 18.74 -2.85 0.78
CA GLN A 339 18.07 -1.67 1.32
C GLN A 339 17.05 -2.06 2.41
N LYS A 340 16.15 -3.02 2.12
CA LYS A 340 15.15 -3.49 3.08
C LYS A 340 15.78 -4.14 4.32
N ALA A 341 16.83 -4.94 4.11
CA ALA A 341 17.55 -5.61 5.18
C ALA A 341 18.23 -4.60 6.11
N ARG A 342 18.85 -3.57 5.52
CA ARG A 342 19.44 -2.46 6.26
C ARG A 342 18.41 -1.69 7.08
N ASP A 343 17.31 -1.31 6.45
CA ASP A 343 16.25 -0.56 7.12
C ASP A 343 15.65 -1.42 8.27
N GLY A 344 15.51 -2.74 8.08
CA GLY A 344 15.13 -3.68 9.13
C GLY A 344 16.16 -3.82 10.26
N LEU A 345 17.46 -3.85 9.96
CA LEU A 345 18.53 -3.91 10.97
C LEU A 345 18.54 -2.67 11.86
N LEU A 346 18.27 -1.49 11.29
CA LEU A 346 18.14 -0.25 12.04
C LEU A 346 16.91 -0.27 12.97
N VAL A 347 15.77 -0.80 12.50
CA VAL A 347 14.59 -0.96 13.37
C VAL A 347 14.92 -1.91 14.53
N LEU A 348 15.56 -3.05 14.25
CA LEU A 348 15.94 -3.99 15.31
C LEU A 348 16.99 -3.44 16.28
N SER A 349 17.93 -2.59 15.82
CA SER A 349 18.97 -2.04 16.70
C SER A 349 18.43 -1.11 17.79
N GLN A 350 17.26 -0.50 17.57
CA GLN A 350 16.56 0.32 18.54
C GLN A 350 15.92 -0.51 19.68
N HIS A 351 15.79 -1.83 19.50
CA HIS A 351 15.22 -2.73 20.50
C HIS A 351 16.31 -3.44 21.32
N PRO A 352 16.34 -3.28 22.67
CA PRO A 352 17.40 -3.83 23.53
C PRO A 352 17.59 -5.34 23.46
N GLU A 353 16.55 -6.09 23.08
CA GLU A 353 16.60 -7.55 22.96
C GLU A 353 17.26 -8.07 21.67
N TYR A 354 17.34 -7.23 20.62
CA TYR A 354 17.99 -7.57 19.36
C TYR A 354 19.39 -6.95 19.25
N SER A 355 19.58 -5.75 19.82
CA SER A 355 20.84 -4.99 19.78
C SER A 355 22.10 -5.84 20.10
N PRO A 356 22.14 -6.72 21.12
CA PRO A 356 23.31 -7.55 21.41
C PRO A 356 23.62 -8.63 20.38
N SER A 357 22.66 -8.96 19.50
CA SER A 357 22.82 -9.98 18.47
C SER A 357 23.30 -9.41 17.13
N ILE A 358 23.24 -8.09 16.95
CA ILE A 358 23.66 -7.41 15.73
C ILE A 358 25.17 -7.27 15.74
N SER A 359 25.82 -7.71 14.66
CA SER A 359 27.24 -7.48 14.46
C SER A 359 27.52 -5.97 14.46
N SER A 360 28.42 -5.55 15.34
CA SER A 360 28.84 -4.15 15.43
C SER A 360 29.39 -3.64 14.11
N ASP A 361 29.98 -4.51 13.29
CA ASP A 361 30.58 -4.14 12.02
C ASP A 361 29.54 -3.91 10.93
N VAL A 362 28.49 -4.74 10.88
CA VAL A 362 27.39 -4.57 9.91
C VAL A 362 26.60 -3.30 10.24
N LEU A 363 26.23 -3.10 11.51
CA LEU A 363 25.50 -1.90 11.94
C LEU A 363 26.32 -0.63 11.66
N ARG A 364 27.62 -0.67 11.98
CA ARG A 364 28.55 0.44 11.68
C ARG A 364 28.65 0.70 10.18
N ALA A 365 28.76 -0.34 9.34
CA ALA A 365 28.80 -0.17 7.89
C ALA A 365 27.51 0.46 7.33
N VAL A 366 26.36 0.07 7.90
CA VAL A 366 25.05 0.60 7.58
C VAL A 366 24.93 2.08 7.95
N GLU A 367 25.28 2.45 9.19
CA GLU A 367 25.24 3.83 9.69
C GLU A 367 26.21 4.73 8.91
N GLN A 368 27.45 4.26 8.71
CA GLN A 368 28.46 4.98 7.94
C GLN A 368 28.04 5.21 6.48
N LYS A 369 27.19 4.36 5.90
CA LYS A 369 26.75 4.55 4.51
C LYS A 369 25.97 5.85 4.33
N TYR A 370 25.09 6.22 5.27
CA TYR A 370 24.36 7.49 5.21
C TYR A 370 25.28 8.68 5.47
N TRP A 371 26.17 8.53 6.45
CA TRP A 371 27.12 9.58 6.80
C TRP A 371 28.07 9.89 5.65
N ARG A 372 28.63 8.86 5.00
CA ARG A 372 29.43 9.02 3.77
C ARG A 372 28.61 9.64 2.64
N ALA A 373 27.32 9.34 2.54
CA ALA A 373 26.47 9.90 1.51
C ALA A 373 26.33 11.42 1.67
N ILE A 374 25.99 11.91 2.87
CA ILE A 374 25.84 13.36 3.10
C ILE A 374 27.17 14.11 2.97
N LEU A 375 28.30 13.47 3.29
CA LEU A 375 29.63 14.07 3.19
C LEU A 375 30.24 14.02 1.78
N ARG A 376 29.63 13.33 0.81
CA ARG A 376 30.15 13.19 -0.56
C ARG A 376 30.30 14.50 -1.32
N ILE A 377 29.55 15.53 -0.92
CA ILE A 377 29.66 16.88 -1.48
C ILE A 377 31.05 17.50 -1.24
N TRP A 378 31.80 16.95 -0.28
CA TRP A 378 33.13 17.42 0.11
C TRP A 378 34.21 16.39 -0.27
N PRO A 379 34.78 16.45 -1.47
CA PRO A 379 35.69 15.41 -1.98
C PRO A 379 37.02 15.30 -1.23
N HIS A 380 37.39 16.33 -0.46
CA HIS A 380 38.59 16.36 0.39
C HIS A 380 38.42 15.53 1.67
N LEU A 381 37.19 15.28 2.12
CA LEU A 381 36.92 14.35 3.20
C LEU A 381 37.23 12.93 2.72
N SER A 382 38.13 12.26 3.42
CA SER A 382 38.65 10.94 3.05
C SER A 382 38.74 9.96 4.22
N LEU A 383 38.16 10.32 5.38
CA LEU A 383 38.06 9.50 6.60
C LEU A 383 37.45 8.10 6.42
N TRP A 384 36.85 7.78 5.25
CA TRP A 384 36.34 6.44 4.90
C TRP A 384 37.17 5.67 3.86
N ARG A 385 38.29 6.21 3.36
CA ARG A 385 39.09 5.61 2.28
C ARG A 385 40.18 4.64 2.78
N GLY A 386 40.10 4.22 4.04
CA GLY A 386 41.17 3.45 4.69
C GLY A 386 42.39 4.31 5.00
N PHE A 387 43.35 3.76 5.75
CA PHE A 387 44.53 4.51 6.18
C PHE A 387 45.25 5.11 4.97
N PRO A 388 45.41 6.44 4.89
CA PRO A 388 46.12 7.05 3.79
C PRO A 388 47.58 6.56 3.80
N PRO A 389 48.21 6.35 2.63
CA PRO A 389 49.61 6.00 2.57
C PRO A 389 50.44 7.09 3.28
N ILE A 390 51.30 6.66 4.19
CA ILE A 390 52.15 7.57 4.96
C ILE A 390 53.20 8.14 4.02
N VAL A 391 53.14 9.44 3.76
CA VAL A 391 54.07 10.15 2.88
C VAL A 391 55.37 10.52 3.61
N ASP A 392 55.35 10.60 4.94
CA ASP A 392 56.49 10.95 5.77
C ASP A 392 57.42 9.72 5.99
N PRO A 393 58.65 9.74 5.44
CA PRO A 393 59.58 8.63 5.55
C PRO A 393 60.07 8.41 6.98
N GLU A 394 60.21 9.47 7.78
CA GLU A 394 60.65 9.36 9.17
C GLU A 394 59.55 8.78 10.05
N LEU A 395 58.30 9.20 9.84
CA LEU A 395 57.16 8.58 10.51
C LEU A 395 57.06 7.08 10.17
N THR A 396 57.21 6.72 8.90
CA THR A 396 57.18 5.31 8.44
C THR A 396 58.28 4.47 9.09
N LYS A 397 59.50 5.02 9.16
CA LYS A 397 60.63 4.41 9.86
C LYS A 397 60.36 4.21 11.35
N GLY A 398 59.77 5.22 12.00
CA GLY A 398 59.42 5.16 13.42
C GLY A 398 58.41 4.07 13.74
N LEU A 399 57.35 3.96 12.92
CA LEU A 399 56.35 2.89 13.03
C LEU A 399 56.99 1.50 12.88
N ARG A 400 57.86 1.31 11.88
CA ARG A 400 58.60 0.05 11.70
C ARG A 400 59.51 -0.29 12.88
N CYS A 401 60.19 0.71 13.46
CA CYS A 401 61.04 0.53 14.64
C CYS A 401 60.24 0.00 15.84
N LEU A 402 59.00 0.45 15.98
CA LEU A 402 58.07 0.01 17.02
C LEU A 402 57.25 -1.22 16.65
N GLY A 403 57.37 -1.74 15.43
CA GLY A 403 56.57 -2.87 14.94
C GLY A 403 55.10 -2.52 14.66
N LEU A 404 54.76 -1.25 14.44
CA LEU A 404 53.38 -0.80 14.22
C LEU A 404 53.04 -0.80 12.73
N GLU A 405 51.88 -1.38 12.39
CA GLU A 405 51.38 -1.40 11.01
C GLU A 405 50.71 -0.09 10.60
N HIS A 406 50.12 0.62 11.56
CA HIS A 406 49.32 1.82 11.33
C HIS A 406 49.73 2.94 12.29
N ASN A 407 49.53 4.19 11.85
CA ASN A 407 49.77 5.36 12.70
C ASN A 407 48.58 5.60 13.66
N PRO A 408 48.73 5.40 14.99
CA PRO A 408 47.63 5.62 15.94
C PRO A 408 47.18 7.09 16.02
N PHE A 409 48.04 8.03 15.66
CA PHE A 409 47.75 9.48 15.75
C PHE A 409 47.18 10.06 14.45
N GLY A 410 47.14 9.30 13.36
CA GLY A 410 46.66 9.76 12.06
C GLY A 410 47.38 11.03 11.56
N SER A 411 46.72 11.79 10.70
CA SER A 411 47.25 13.05 10.13
C SER A 411 47.15 14.25 11.07
N GLY A 412 46.34 14.15 12.14
CA GLY A 412 45.92 15.29 12.96
C GLY A 412 44.81 16.15 12.34
N GLN A 413 44.27 15.76 11.19
CA GLN A 413 43.14 16.39 10.51
C GLN A 413 41.92 15.47 10.55
N ALA A 414 40.79 15.95 11.07
CA ALA A 414 39.58 15.15 11.25
C ALA A 414 39.01 14.62 9.92
N GLU A 415 39.18 15.40 8.85
CA GLU A 415 38.72 15.16 7.48
C GLU A 415 39.32 13.89 6.87
N THR A 416 40.51 13.52 7.32
CA THR A 416 41.30 12.41 6.80
C THR A 416 41.56 11.33 7.85
N ASP A 417 40.99 11.50 9.05
CA ASP A 417 41.22 10.61 10.17
C ASP A 417 40.28 9.40 10.14
N THR A 418 40.84 8.26 9.73
CA THR A 418 40.11 6.99 9.63
C THR A 418 39.77 6.39 10.97
N LEU A 419 40.40 6.87 12.05
CA LEU A 419 40.15 6.42 13.42
C LEU A 419 39.10 7.28 14.14
N LEU A 420 38.56 8.32 13.50
CA LEU A 420 37.67 9.30 14.14
C LEU A 420 36.46 8.66 14.84
N LEU A 421 35.78 7.71 14.19
CA LEU A 421 34.63 7.00 14.79
C LEU A 421 35.07 5.95 15.81
N THR A 422 36.19 5.29 15.56
CA THR A 422 36.60 4.12 16.33
C THR A 422 37.27 4.49 17.64
N CYS A 423 38.04 5.58 17.65
CA CYS A 423 38.71 6.13 18.82
C CYS A 423 37.93 7.33 19.41
N ARG A 424 36.62 7.33 19.22
CA ARG A 424 35.75 8.42 19.64
C ARG A 424 35.74 8.54 21.16
N VAL A 425 35.86 9.78 21.65
CA VAL A 425 35.68 10.12 23.07
C VAL A 425 34.72 11.28 23.16
N ASP A 426 33.67 11.13 23.97
CA ASP A 426 32.58 12.10 24.10
C ASP A 426 32.80 13.04 25.29
N PRO A 427 33.19 14.31 25.05
CA PRO A 427 33.34 15.29 26.12
C PRO A 427 31.96 15.69 26.68
N PRO A 428 31.89 16.24 27.91
CA PRO A 428 30.63 16.54 28.59
C PRO A 428 29.72 17.48 27.80
N TRP A 429 30.31 18.47 27.11
CA TRP A 429 29.61 19.49 26.34
C TRP A 429 29.00 18.96 25.03
N LEU A 430 29.41 17.78 24.54
CA LEU A 430 28.85 17.20 23.31
C LEU A 430 27.35 16.94 23.44
N LYS A 431 26.89 16.51 24.63
CA LYS A 431 25.47 16.25 24.92
C LYS A 431 24.59 17.48 24.74
N GLU A 432 25.13 18.68 25.00
CA GLU A 432 24.38 19.92 24.85
C GLU A 432 24.13 20.27 23.38
N LEU A 433 25.01 19.80 22.48
CA LEU A 433 24.92 20.08 21.05
C LEU A 433 23.81 19.31 20.35
N HIS A 434 23.36 18.17 20.89
CA HIS A 434 22.23 17.42 20.36
C HIS A 434 20.89 18.15 20.50
N ARG A 435 20.78 19.15 21.38
CA ARG A 435 19.53 19.87 21.57
C ARG A 435 19.12 20.63 20.30
N PRO A 436 17.81 20.69 19.95
CA PRO A 436 17.29 21.44 18.81
C PRO A 436 17.28 22.95 19.09
N GLN A 437 18.47 23.54 19.16
CA GLN A 437 18.68 24.97 19.41
C GLN A 437 19.94 25.45 18.67
N PRO A 438 20.05 26.72 18.28
CA PRO A 438 21.31 27.27 17.81
C PRO A 438 22.42 27.05 18.85
N ALA A 439 23.63 26.76 18.38
CA ALA A 439 24.80 26.68 19.26
C ALA A 439 26.01 27.26 18.56
N LEU A 440 26.87 27.90 19.34
CA LEU A 440 28.09 28.50 18.83
C LEU A 440 29.26 27.98 19.64
N LEU A 441 30.23 27.44 18.92
CA LEU A 441 31.41 26.80 19.46
C LEU A 441 32.62 27.55 18.96
N VAL A 442 33.55 27.88 19.85
CA VAL A 442 34.81 28.52 19.49
C VAL A 442 35.96 27.64 19.94
N GLY A 443 36.97 27.51 19.08
CA GLY A 443 38.17 26.76 19.40
C GLY A 443 39.36 27.08 18.51
N ALA A 444 40.56 26.95 19.06
CA ALA A 444 41.81 27.11 18.32
C ALA A 444 41.95 26.04 17.22
N THR A 445 42.91 26.24 16.31
CA THR A 445 43.28 25.20 15.36
C THR A 445 43.78 23.95 16.09
N GLY A 446 43.15 22.80 15.82
CA GLY A 446 43.40 21.53 16.51
C GLY A 446 42.50 21.24 17.72
N SER A 447 41.60 22.14 18.13
CA SER A 447 40.65 21.90 19.24
C SER A 447 39.60 20.81 18.99
N GLY A 448 39.53 20.26 17.78
CA GLY A 448 38.55 19.23 17.42
C GLY A 448 37.23 19.77 16.88
N LYS A 449 37.17 21.03 16.41
CA LYS A 449 35.96 21.64 15.81
C LYS A 449 35.32 20.78 14.72
N THR A 450 36.08 20.52 13.66
CA THR A 450 35.67 19.72 12.52
C THR A 450 35.33 18.28 12.94
N ALA A 451 36.15 17.68 13.81
CA ALA A 451 35.85 16.35 14.37
C ALA A 451 34.49 16.33 15.06
N THR A 452 34.19 17.35 15.88
CA THR A 452 32.92 17.49 16.59
C THR A 452 31.76 17.64 15.62
N ALA A 453 31.87 18.50 14.60
CA ALA A 453 30.84 18.67 13.57
C ALA A 453 30.56 17.35 12.84
N LEU A 454 31.61 16.65 12.42
CA LEU A 454 31.49 15.37 11.71
C LEU A 454 30.88 14.26 12.59
N LEU A 455 31.27 14.19 13.87
CA LEU A 455 30.71 13.24 14.84
C LEU A 455 29.24 13.56 15.15
N LEU A 456 28.89 14.84 15.31
CA LEU A 456 27.50 15.27 15.53
C LEU A 456 26.62 14.94 14.31
N ALA A 457 27.14 15.09 13.09
CA ALA A 457 26.47 14.64 11.87
C ALA A 457 26.23 13.12 11.88
N TYR A 458 27.22 12.34 12.32
CA TYR A 458 27.10 10.90 12.43
C TYR A 458 26.02 10.49 13.43
N ASP A 459 26.07 11.06 14.63
CA ASP A 459 25.08 10.77 15.68
C ASP A 459 23.68 11.17 15.26
N SER A 460 23.52 12.34 14.64
CA SER A 460 22.19 12.80 14.26
C SER A 460 21.54 11.87 13.21
N LEU A 461 22.36 11.28 12.33
CA LEU A 461 21.91 10.24 11.40
C LEU A 461 21.57 8.91 12.09
N ARG A 462 22.34 8.52 13.12
CA ARG A 462 22.12 7.29 13.87
C ARG A 462 20.85 7.39 14.72
N ASP A 463 20.75 8.47 15.49
CA ASP A 463 19.73 8.68 16.50
C ASP A 463 18.44 9.28 15.90
N ARG A 464 18.50 9.74 14.64
CA ARG A 464 17.37 10.29 13.86
C ARG A 464 16.72 11.51 14.50
N ASP A 465 17.46 12.27 15.30
CA ASP A 465 16.98 13.48 15.97
C ASP A 465 16.83 14.66 14.98
N GLY A 466 17.86 14.92 14.17
CA GLY A 466 17.88 16.00 13.18
C GLY A 466 18.59 15.59 11.90
N PHE A 467 18.12 16.08 10.75
CA PHE A 467 18.78 15.83 9.47
C PHE A 467 20.03 16.71 9.37
N PRO A 468 21.25 16.15 9.39
CA PRO A 468 22.46 16.96 9.47
C PRO A 468 22.95 17.38 8.08
N VAL A 469 23.28 18.66 7.96
CA VAL A 469 23.81 19.30 6.76
C VAL A 469 25.16 19.90 7.12
N TYR A 470 26.24 19.25 6.70
CA TYR A 470 27.59 19.72 6.98
C TYR A 470 28.02 20.77 5.94
N CYS A 471 28.31 21.98 6.40
CA CYS A 471 28.66 23.13 5.59
C CYS A 471 30.08 23.59 5.93
N LEU A 472 31.01 23.44 5.00
CA LEU A 472 32.35 24.01 5.13
C LEU A 472 32.38 25.41 4.51
N VAL A 473 32.69 26.43 5.30
CA VAL A 473 32.69 27.83 4.84
C VAL A 473 34.03 28.50 5.10
N THR A 474 34.60 29.10 4.06
CA THR A 474 35.73 30.03 4.18
C THR A 474 35.17 31.42 4.43
N SER A 475 35.59 32.09 5.50
CA SER A 475 35.06 33.38 5.99
C SER A 475 34.62 34.34 4.86
N GLY A 476 33.30 34.40 4.67
CA GLY A 476 32.57 35.16 3.66
C GLY A 476 31.10 35.19 4.07
N ALA A 477 30.29 36.05 3.43
CA ALA A 477 28.88 36.20 3.76
C ALA A 477 28.15 34.86 3.64
N PHE A 478 27.53 34.41 4.74
CA PHE A 478 26.74 33.18 4.77
C PHE A 478 25.30 33.53 4.36
N GLU A 479 24.94 33.21 3.12
CA GLU A 479 23.66 33.58 2.53
C GLU A 479 22.65 32.42 2.53
N LEU A 480 21.35 32.76 2.53
CA LEU A 480 20.26 31.80 2.56
C LEU A 480 20.23 30.89 1.31
N ASP A 481 20.53 31.42 0.12
CA ASP A 481 20.59 30.65 -1.14
C ASP A 481 21.69 29.58 -1.08
N GLU A 482 22.83 29.90 -0.47
CA GLU A 482 23.94 28.96 -0.27
C GLU A 482 23.56 27.80 0.65
N ILE A 483 22.83 28.08 1.74
CA ILE A 483 22.26 27.05 2.62
C ILE A 483 21.31 26.14 1.85
N ALA A 484 20.40 26.72 1.07
CA ALA A 484 19.43 25.98 0.27
C ALA A 484 20.13 25.08 -0.76
N ARG A 485 21.20 25.60 -1.39
CA ARG A 485 22.03 24.84 -2.33
C ARG A 485 22.73 23.66 -1.66
N ILE A 486 23.37 23.86 -0.50
CA ILE A 486 24.07 22.79 0.23
C ILE A 486 23.07 21.76 0.77
N LEU A 487 21.93 22.19 1.30
CA LEU A 487 20.85 21.29 1.72
C LEU A 487 20.35 20.45 0.55
N ALA A 488 20.10 21.05 -0.62
CA ALA A 488 19.65 20.32 -1.81
C ALA A 488 20.67 19.25 -2.24
N GLN A 489 21.96 19.57 -2.26
CA GLN A 489 23.01 18.59 -2.57
C GLN A 489 23.09 17.47 -1.53
N THR A 490 22.96 17.82 -0.25
CA THR A 490 22.95 16.86 0.86
C THR A 490 21.75 15.92 0.78
N LEU A 491 20.55 16.47 0.51
CA LEU A 491 19.33 15.71 0.26
C LEU A 491 19.48 14.77 -0.92
N LEU A 492 20.05 15.23 -2.04
CA LEU A 492 20.28 14.39 -3.22
C LEU A 492 21.08 13.14 -2.86
N HIS A 493 22.22 13.30 -2.20
CA HIS A 493 23.07 12.17 -1.83
C HIS A 493 22.43 11.28 -0.76
N TYR A 494 21.77 11.87 0.24
CA TYR A 494 21.07 11.10 1.26
C TYR A 494 19.93 10.26 0.65
N LEU A 495 19.06 10.88 -0.15
CA LEU A 495 17.90 10.25 -0.77
C LEU A 495 18.29 9.23 -1.85
N ALA A 496 19.46 9.37 -2.48
CA ALA A 496 20.03 8.31 -3.31
C ALA A 496 20.22 7.00 -2.52
N VAL A 497 20.56 7.11 -1.24
CA VAL A 497 20.81 5.96 -0.36
C VAL A 497 19.59 5.61 0.50
N ALA A 498 18.65 6.53 0.72
CA ALA A 498 17.43 6.36 1.50
C ALA A 498 16.20 6.95 0.77
N PRO A 499 15.79 6.40 -0.39
CA PRO A 499 14.71 6.98 -1.18
C PRO A 499 13.36 6.97 -0.45
N ALA A 500 13.18 6.02 0.47
CA ALA A 500 12.01 5.95 1.34
C ALA A 500 11.81 7.21 2.19
N GLY A 501 12.86 7.97 2.49
CA GLY A 501 12.75 9.22 3.24
C GLY A 501 11.99 10.32 2.50
N PHE A 502 12.02 10.31 1.16
CA PHE A 502 11.23 11.20 0.31
C PHE A 502 9.79 10.70 0.20
N LEU A 503 9.61 9.43 -0.20
CA LEU A 503 8.31 8.79 -0.48
C LEU A 503 7.34 8.75 0.72
N LYS A 504 7.85 8.96 1.94
CA LYS A 504 7.08 8.96 3.19
C LYS A 504 6.79 10.38 3.68
N ARG A 505 7.37 11.39 3.04
CA ARG A 505 7.15 12.78 3.45
C ARG A 505 5.73 13.17 3.05
N GLY A 506 5.09 14.03 3.84
CA GLY A 506 3.80 14.58 3.42
C GLY A 506 3.96 15.45 2.16
N VAL A 507 2.85 15.71 1.46
CA VAL A 507 2.82 16.47 0.19
C VAL A 507 3.62 17.78 0.26
N ALA A 508 3.56 18.50 1.38
CA ALA A 508 4.31 19.74 1.58
C ALA A 508 5.84 19.53 1.52
N GLY A 509 6.36 18.52 2.24
CA GLY A 509 7.78 18.23 2.25
C GLY A 509 8.28 17.55 0.98
N GLU A 510 7.49 16.68 0.35
CA GLU A 510 7.81 16.14 -0.99
C GLU A 510 7.97 17.27 -2.01
N SER A 511 7.02 18.21 -2.01
CA SER A 511 7.08 19.40 -2.86
C SER A 511 8.31 20.25 -2.54
N ALA A 512 8.58 20.55 -1.27
CA ALA A 512 9.72 21.37 -0.88
C ALA A 512 11.07 20.76 -1.30
N ILE A 513 11.25 19.46 -1.07
CA ILE A 513 12.43 18.71 -1.51
C ILE A 513 12.54 18.75 -3.04
N ALA A 514 11.45 18.46 -3.75
CA ALA A 514 11.43 18.46 -5.22
C ALA A 514 11.81 19.84 -5.80
N HIS A 515 11.28 20.93 -5.25
CA HIS A 515 11.58 22.29 -5.69
C HIS A 515 13.05 22.67 -5.45
N LEU A 516 13.61 22.38 -4.26
CA LEU A 516 15.02 22.62 -3.99
C LEU A 516 15.93 21.82 -4.92
N LEU A 517 15.64 20.53 -5.12
CA LEU A 517 16.42 19.67 -6.03
C LEU A 517 16.31 20.11 -7.48
N ALA A 518 15.13 20.52 -7.94
CA ALA A 518 14.94 21.05 -9.28
C ALA A 518 15.76 22.33 -9.51
N ARG A 519 15.83 23.19 -8.50
CA ARG A 519 16.57 24.46 -8.57
C ARG A 519 18.08 24.23 -8.60
N TYR A 520 18.62 23.43 -7.68
CA TYR A 520 20.07 23.36 -7.45
C TYR A 520 20.76 22.12 -8.04
N ALA A 521 20.01 21.13 -8.59
CA ALA A 521 20.59 19.90 -9.13
C ALA A 521 20.20 19.59 -10.60
N ARG A 522 19.55 20.51 -11.32
CA ARG A 522 19.32 20.44 -12.78
C ARG A 522 20.57 20.86 -13.59
N PRO A 523 20.68 20.52 -14.90
CA PRO A 523 19.66 19.93 -15.79
C PRO A 523 19.51 18.40 -15.80
N ASN A 524 20.30 17.61 -15.06
CA ASN A 524 20.26 16.13 -15.14
C ASN A 524 20.03 15.44 -13.78
N LEU A 525 18.88 15.73 -13.16
CA LEU A 525 18.60 15.26 -11.80
C LEU A 525 18.62 13.73 -11.67
N ALA A 526 18.02 13.00 -12.61
CA ALA A 526 18.07 11.53 -12.63
C ALA A 526 19.50 11.00 -12.71
N LEU A 527 20.35 11.59 -13.57
CA LEU A 527 21.76 11.21 -13.69
C LEU A 527 22.51 11.45 -12.38
N HIS A 528 22.30 12.60 -11.72
CA HIS A 528 22.94 12.92 -10.45
C HIS A 528 22.52 11.93 -9.35
N PHE A 529 21.25 11.54 -9.29
CA PHE A 529 20.80 10.50 -8.36
C PHE A 529 21.46 9.15 -8.63
N HIS A 530 21.57 8.74 -9.90
CA HIS A 530 22.26 7.49 -10.24
C HIS A 530 23.76 7.54 -9.92
N GLN A 531 24.43 8.66 -10.16
CA GLN A 531 25.83 8.88 -9.75
C GLN A 531 25.99 8.86 -8.23
N ALA A 532 24.97 9.34 -7.50
CA ALA A 532 24.93 9.29 -6.04
C ALA A 532 24.62 7.87 -5.49
N GLY A 533 24.20 6.93 -6.35
CA GLY A 533 23.97 5.53 -6.00
C GLY A 533 22.50 5.14 -5.86
N LEU A 534 21.57 5.90 -6.45
CA LEU A 534 20.15 5.58 -6.42
C LEU A 534 19.85 4.28 -7.22
N PRO A 535 19.17 3.29 -6.62
CA PRO A 535 18.77 2.07 -7.31
C PRO A 535 17.84 2.34 -8.51
N LEU A 536 18.05 1.61 -9.60
CA LEU A 536 17.24 1.70 -10.83
C LEU A 536 15.85 1.07 -10.71
N THR A 537 15.57 0.38 -9.60
CA THR A 537 14.34 -0.37 -9.36
C THR A 537 13.76 -0.03 -7.97
N GLY A 538 12.59 -0.58 -7.66
CA GLY A 538 11.98 -0.44 -6.33
C GLY A 538 11.72 1.01 -5.94
N ASN A 539 12.11 1.37 -4.71
CA ASN A 539 11.90 2.71 -4.15
C ASN A 539 12.67 3.79 -4.90
N GLY A 540 13.83 3.49 -5.49
CA GLY A 540 14.60 4.48 -6.25
C GLY A 540 13.87 4.90 -7.52
N ALA A 541 13.38 3.93 -8.29
CA ALA A 541 12.56 4.20 -9.47
C ALA A 541 11.21 4.86 -9.15
N LYS A 542 10.60 4.54 -8.01
CA LYS A 542 9.36 5.20 -7.55
C LYS A 542 9.64 6.67 -7.19
N MET A 543 10.68 6.93 -6.41
CA MET A 543 11.09 8.27 -5.99
C MET A 543 11.38 9.16 -7.19
N LEU A 544 12.16 8.70 -8.16
CA LEU A 544 12.45 9.49 -9.37
C LEU A 544 11.17 9.86 -10.13
N ARG A 545 10.25 8.92 -10.33
CA ARG A 545 8.98 9.19 -11.04
C ARG A 545 8.12 10.23 -10.32
N GLU A 546 8.03 10.14 -9.00
CA GLU A 546 7.26 11.10 -8.19
C GLU A 546 7.94 12.47 -8.18
N LEU A 547 9.27 12.50 -8.09
CA LEU A 547 10.04 13.73 -8.17
C LEU A 547 9.91 14.39 -9.55
N GLU A 548 9.99 13.63 -10.64
CA GLU A 548 9.76 14.14 -12.00
C GLU A 548 8.34 14.71 -12.16
N ALA A 549 7.34 14.03 -11.58
CA ALA A 549 5.95 14.51 -11.58
C ALA A 549 5.77 15.83 -10.81
N LEU A 550 6.47 16.01 -9.69
CA LEU A 550 6.40 17.23 -8.88
C LEU A 550 7.23 18.39 -9.44
N THR A 551 8.35 18.08 -10.11
CA THR A 551 9.24 19.12 -10.66
C THR A 551 8.79 19.64 -12.02
N GLY A 552 8.02 18.87 -12.79
CA GLY A 552 7.42 19.29 -14.07
C GLY A 552 8.38 19.98 -15.06
N ASP A 553 7.81 20.69 -16.05
CA ASP A 553 8.56 21.60 -16.93
C ASP A 553 8.93 22.94 -16.27
N SER A 554 8.79 23.04 -14.94
CA SER A 554 9.07 24.24 -14.14
C SER A 554 10.56 24.58 -14.22
N SER A 555 10.90 25.29 -15.28
CA SER A 555 12.23 25.74 -15.66
C SER A 555 12.45 27.21 -15.29
N SER A 556 11.59 27.77 -14.42
CA SER A 556 11.73 29.15 -13.97
C SER A 556 13.03 29.30 -13.19
N GLN A 557 14.02 29.92 -13.83
CA GLN A 557 15.26 30.37 -13.20
C GLN A 557 15.08 31.70 -12.44
N GLU A 558 13.84 32.10 -12.16
CA GLU A 558 13.62 33.32 -11.38
C GLU A 558 14.22 33.17 -9.97
N PRO A 559 14.86 34.23 -9.46
CA PRO A 559 15.36 34.23 -8.09
C PRO A 559 14.18 34.08 -7.13
N LEU A 560 14.29 33.13 -6.20
CA LEU A 560 13.31 33.00 -5.13
C LEU A 560 13.53 34.14 -4.14
N SER A 561 12.44 34.65 -3.58
CA SER A 561 12.51 35.54 -2.42
C SER A 561 12.99 34.79 -1.18
N ASP A 562 13.55 35.51 -0.21
CA ASP A 562 14.02 34.91 1.05
C ASP A 562 12.88 34.20 1.79
N ASP A 563 11.66 34.75 1.77
CA ASP A 563 10.48 34.15 2.37
C ASP A 563 10.10 32.80 1.73
N GLU A 564 10.22 32.70 0.40
CA GLU A 564 9.99 31.44 -0.32
C GLU A 564 11.07 30.40 -0.01
N LEU A 565 12.34 30.82 0.07
CA LEU A 565 13.44 29.95 0.47
C LEU A 565 13.25 29.44 1.90
N LEU A 566 12.91 30.31 2.85
CA LEU A 566 12.62 29.92 4.24
C LEU A 566 11.45 28.92 4.30
N ALA A 567 10.38 29.14 3.53
CA ALA A 567 9.27 28.19 3.46
C ALA A 567 9.72 26.82 2.94
N LEU A 568 10.54 26.78 1.88
CA LEU A 568 11.09 25.51 1.37
C LEU A 568 12.00 24.82 2.40
N LEU A 569 12.91 25.55 3.03
CA LEU A 569 13.84 25.02 4.03
C LEU A 569 13.12 24.45 5.26
N SER A 570 11.98 25.04 5.64
CA SER A 570 11.19 24.60 6.80
C SER A 570 10.64 23.17 6.66
N GLU A 571 10.42 22.73 5.41
CA GLU A 571 9.78 21.44 5.11
C GLU A 571 10.71 20.44 4.42
N ALA A 572 11.81 20.90 3.81
CA ALA A 572 12.72 20.09 3.01
C ALA A 572 13.66 19.22 3.84
N ARG A 573 13.11 18.17 4.45
CA ARG A 573 13.86 17.13 5.16
C ARG A 573 13.25 15.74 4.96
N PRO A 574 14.05 14.66 5.03
CA PRO A 574 13.52 13.30 4.93
C PRO A 574 12.55 13.01 6.09
N HIS A 575 11.57 12.13 5.85
CA HIS A 575 10.50 11.80 6.81
C HIS A 575 10.99 11.45 8.23
N SER A 576 12.10 10.74 8.35
CA SER A 576 12.62 10.24 9.63
C SER A 576 13.27 11.29 10.54
N PHE A 577 13.20 12.59 10.19
CA PHE A 577 13.85 13.65 10.96
C PHE A 577 12.87 14.76 11.33
N GLU A 578 12.91 15.18 12.58
CA GLU A 578 12.00 16.18 13.12
C GLU A 578 12.38 17.60 12.70
N TYR A 579 13.67 17.89 12.54
CA TYR A 579 14.23 19.19 12.16
C TYR A 579 15.46 19.03 11.25
N THR A 580 15.95 20.15 10.71
CA THR A 580 17.23 20.20 9.97
C THR A 580 18.30 20.80 10.86
N MET A 581 19.48 20.18 10.93
CA MET A 581 20.63 20.68 11.69
C MET A 581 21.73 21.10 10.71
N ILE A 582 22.04 22.39 10.63
CA ILE A 582 23.14 22.90 9.82
C ILE A 582 24.39 22.96 10.68
N LEU A 583 25.43 22.25 10.26
CA LEU A 583 26.73 22.17 10.94
C LEU A 583 27.70 23.05 10.16
N LEU A 584 27.81 24.31 10.57
CA LEU A 584 28.59 25.33 9.89
C LEU A 584 30.02 25.34 10.43
N ASP A 585 30.95 24.74 9.68
CA ASP A 585 32.37 24.69 10.00
C ASP A 585 33.12 25.83 9.31
N VAL A 586 33.43 26.89 10.07
CA VAL A 586 34.12 28.08 9.58
C VAL A 586 35.63 27.88 9.67
N GLN A 587 36.27 27.91 8.50
CA GLN A 587 37.71 27.72 8.37
C GLN A 587 38.47 29.04 8.53
N GLU A 588 39.63 28.97 9.19
CA GLU A 588 40.50 30.12 9.43
C GLU A 588 41.20 30.54 8.12
N GLN A 589 40.94 31.78 7.66
CA GLN A 589 41.67 32.35 6.53
C GLN A 589 42.98 33.01 7.02
N THR A 590 44.07 32.75 6.31
CA THR A 590 45.42 33.27 6.62
C THR A 590 45.65 34.74 6.22
N SER A 591 44.62 35.45 5.74
CA SER A 591 44.72 36.86 5.34
C SER A 591 44.50 37.79 6.53
N ILE A 592 45.59 38.43 6.96
CA ILE A 592 45.79 39.29 8.15
C ILE A 592 44.99 40.62 8.13
N GLY A 593 43.97 40.79 7.28
CA GLY A 593 43.46 42.11 6.88
C GLY A 593 42.10 42.60 7.40
N GLU A 594 41.20 41.75 7.90
CA GLU A 594 39.76 42.13 7.94
C GLU A 594 39.05 41.84 9.27
N ALA A 595 39.49 42.48 10.36
CA ALA A 595 38.77 42.44 11.64
C ALA A 595 37.36 43.06 11.54
N ALA A 596 37.20 44.19 10.83
CA ALA A 596 35.91 44.86 10.70
C ALA A 596 34.88 44.13 9.81
N ALA A 597 35.33 43.32 8.83
CA ALA A 597 34.43 42.48 8.05
C ALA A 597 33.95 41.25 8.84
N SER A 598 34.72 40.84 9.84
CA SER A 598 34.42 39.69 10.69
C SER A 598 33.23 39.95 11.64
N ASP A 599 33.11 41.16 12.20
CA ASP A 599 31.97 41.56 13.07
C ASP A 599 30.63 41.61 12.32
N VAL A 600 30.60 42.28 11.17
CA VAL A 600 29.39 42.41 10.35
C VAL A 600 28.92 41.04 9.83
N CYS A 601 29.87 40.16 9.51
CA CYS A 601 29.58 38.78 9.10
C CYS A 601 28.99 37.96 10.26
N LEU A 602 29.53 38.12 11.48
CA LEU A 602 29.05 37.38 12.66
C LEU A 602 27.62 37.80 13.06
N GLY A 603 27.33 39.11 13.06
CA GLY A 603 25.97 39.61 13.32
C GLY A 603 24.96 39.08 12.30
N SER A 604 25.27 39.15 11.00
CA SER A 604 24.41 38.61 9.94
C SER A 604 24.17 37.10 10.09
N LEU A 605 25.19 36.34 10.50
CA LEU A 605 25.09 34.91 10.75
C LEU A 605 24.16 34.58 11.92
N LEU A 606 24.21 35.37 12.99
CA LEU A 606 23.33 35.19 14.14
C LEU A 606 21.87 35.50 13.80
N ASP A 607 21.63 36.60 13.09
CA ASP A 607 20.28 36.98 12.63
C ASP A 607 19.69 35.88 11.74
N LEU A 608 20.50 35.36 10.81
CA LEU A 608 20.10 34.25 9.95
C LEU A 608 19.84 32.96 10.74
N SER A 609 20.71 32.63 11.71
CA SER A 609 20.55 31.47 12.59
C SER A 609 19.26 31.55 13.40
N GLU A 610 18.89 32.72 13.91
CA GLU A 610 17.63 32.93 14.62
C GLU A 610 16.42 32.81 13.69
N ALA A 611 16.49 33.38 12.49
CA ALA A 611 15.44 33.26 11.47
C ALA A 611 15.19 31.79 11.09
N LEU A 612 16.27 31.02 10.88
CA LEU A 612 16.22 29.59 10.58
C LEU A 612 15.66 28.77 11.77
N ALA A 613 16.04 29.10 13.00
CA ALA A 613 15.55 28.38 14.18
C ALA A 613 14.02 28.46 14.34
N ARG A 614 13.40 29.59 13.95
CA ARG A 614 11.94 29.78 14.00
C ARG A 614 11.18 28.83 13.06
N ILE A 615 11.84 28.32 12.02
CA ILE A 615 11.24 27.40 11.04
C ILE A 615 11.73 25.94 11.22
N GLY A 616 12.35 25.62 12.36
CA GLY A 616 12.84 24.26 12.64
C GLY A 616 14.15 23.90 11.91
N VAL A 617 14.97 24.90 11.59
CA VAL A 617 16.32 24.71 11.04
C VAL A 617 17.33 25.28 12.03
N PHE A 618 18.10 24.43 12.70
CA PHE A 618 19.00 24.84 13.77
C PHE A 618 20.46 24.86 13.31
N VAL A 619 21.13 26.00 13.47
CA VAL A 619 22.54 26.17 13.07
C VAL A 619 23.47 25.93 14.26
N LYS A 620 24.43 25.03 14.09
CA LYS A 620 25.56 24.80 14.98
C LYS A 620 26.80 25.36 14.31
N THR A 621 27.31 26.47 14.84
CA THR A 621 28.43 27.19 14.23
C THR A 621 29.73 26.86 14.96
N PHE A 622 30.72 26.38 14.22
CA PHE A 622 32.06 26.08 14.71
C PHE A 622 33.04 27.14 14.20
N LEU A 623 33.48 28.02 15.11
CA LEU A 623 34.26 29.20 14.82
C LEU A 623 35.74 29.07 15.25
N PRO A 624 36.67 29.68 14.51
CA PRO A 624 38.05 29.88 14.97
C PRO A 624 38.13 30.81 16.20
N ASN A 625 39.21 30.69 16.98
CA ASN A 625 39.42 31.50 18.20
C ASN A 625 39.46 33.01 17.96
N VAL A 626 39.78 33.48 16.75
CA VAL A 626 39.81 34.92 16.43
C VAL A 626 38.45 35.60 16.60
N PHE A 627 37.35 34.83 16.60
CA PHE A 627 36.00 35.36 16.83
C PHE A 627 35.63 35.47 18.30
N GLN A 628 36.46 34.98 19.24
CA GLN A 628 36.16 35.01 20.67
C GLN A 628 36.07 36.44 21.21
N GLU A 629 37.01 37.31 20.81
CA GLU A 629 37.09 38.70 21.29
C GLU A 629 35.91 39.56 20.81
N HIS A 630 35.31 39.19 19.68
CA HIS A 630 34.21 39.90 19.06
C HIS A 630 32.84 39.49 19.65
N TRP A 631 32.77 38.34 20.34
CA TRP A 631 31.51 37.76 20.80
C TRP A 631 30.88 38.52 21.98
N ASP A 632 31.69 39.05 22.90
CA ASP A 632 31.23 39.75 24.10
C ASP A 632 30.31 40.95 23.78
N HIS A 633 30.32 41.42 22.52
CA HIS A 633 29.51 42.52 22.03
C HIS A 633 28.15 42.13 21.42
N HIS A 634 27.94 40.87 21.02
CA HIS A 634 26.89 40.54 20.06
C HIS A 634 25.76 39.63 20.57
N SER A 635 25.87 38.95 21.71
CA SER A 635 24.88 37.90 22.01
C SER A 635 24.67 37.55 23.47
N SER A 636 23.45 37.11 23.76
CA SER A 636 23.03 36.47 25.02
C SER A 636 23.14 34.93 24.97
N GLN A 637 23.52 34.35 23.82
CA GLN A 637 23.65 32.91 23.66
C GLN A 637 24.93 32.40 24.34
N PRO A 638 24.87 31.20 24.97
CA PRO A 638 26.04 30.60 25.61
C PRO A 638 27.07 30.21 24.55
N LEU A 639 28.27 30.78 24.69
CA LEU A 639 29.45 30.40 23.91
C LEU A 639 30.07 29.13 24.50
N ILE A 640 30.22 28.07 23.70
CA ILE A 640 30.90 26.84 24.13
C ILE A 640 32.36 26.90 23.68
N ALA A 641 33.27 27.09 24.62
CA ALA A 641 34.71 26.98 24.35
C ALA A 641 35.11 25.51 24.24
N LEU A 642 35.70 25.12 23.10
CA LEU A 642 36.19 23.76 22.84
C LEU A 642 37.53 23.51 23.52
N GLN A 643 37.48 23.43 24.86
CA GLN A 643 38.59 22.99 25.69
C GLN A 643 38.33 21.56 26.16
N TRP A 644 39.32 20.68 25.95
CA TRP A 644 39.22 19.28 26.35
C TRP A 644 39.94 19.07 27.68
N PRO A 645 39.23 18.66 28.73
CA PRO A 645 39.90 18.33 29.99
C PRO A 645 40.93 17.20 29.80
N ASP A 646 42.00 17.25 30.58
CA ASP A 646 43.16 16.35 30.40
C ASP A 646 42.78 14.87 30.52
N ASP A 647 41.79 14.51 31.35
CA ASP A 647 41.28 13.14 31.45
C ASP A 647 40.62 12.65 30.15
N TYR A 648 39.96 13.54 29.39
CA TYR A 648 39.39 13.20 28.09
C TYR A 648 40.47 13.11 27.00
N ILE A 649 41.50 13.95 27.04
CA ILE A 649 42.67 13.83 26.15
C ILE A 649 43.43 12.53 26.46
N TYR A 650 43.58 12.17 27.73
CA TYR A 650 44.16 10.90 28.15
C TYR A 650 43.34 9.71 27.62
N ARG A 651 42.02 9.68 27.83
CA ARG A 651 41.15 8.64 27.26
C ARG A 651 41.25 8.54 25.73
N LEU A 652 41.36 9.67 25.04
CA LEU A 652 41.55 9.67 23.59
C LEU A 652 42.89 9.04 23.17
N LEU A 653 43.95 9.27 23.95
CA LEU A 653 45.23 8.59 23.79
C LEU A 653 45.07 7.07 24.03
N GLU A 654 44.37 6.67 25.11
CA GLU A 654 44.13 5.26 25.40
C GLU A 654 43.42 4.54 24.25
N GLU A 655 42.28 5.10 23.80
CA GLU A 655 41.50 4.52 22.71
C GLU A 655 42.32 4.39 21.43
N ARG A 656 43.14 5.39 21.09
CA ARG A 656 44.00 5.33 19.90
C ARG A 656 45.08 4.27 19.99
N LEU A 657 45.68 4.08 21.16
CA LEU A 657 46.74 3.09 21.34
C LEU A 657 46.19 1.65 21.44
N LYS A 658 44.93 1.46 21.85
CA LYS A 658 44.25 0.15 21.80
C LYS A 658 44.09 -0.38 20.37
N PHE A 659 44.00 0.50 19.37
CA PHE A 659 43.90 0.12 17.96
C PHE A 659 45.22 -0.32 17.31
N VAL A 660 46.28 -0.43 18.10
CA VAL A 660 47.60 -0.85 17.63
C VAL A 660 47.79 -2.33 17.95
N ASP A 661 47.67 -3.19 16.93
CA ASP A 661 47.99 -4.61 17.05
C ASP A 661 49.45 -4.79 17.53
N GLY A 662 49.64 -5.59 18.58
CA GLY A 662 50.93 -5.83 19.24
C GLY A 662 51.15 -5.08 20.57
N LEU A 663 50.39 -4.02 20.87
CA LEU A 663 50.42 -3.33 22.17
C LEU A 663 49.47 -3.94 23.22
N ALA A 664 48.46 -4.68 22.78
CA ALA A 664 47.52 -5.38 23.66
C ALA A 664 48.21 -6.43 24.56
N ASP A 665 49.28 -7.06 24.08
CA ASP A 665 50.09 -8.00 24.87
C ASP A 665 50.94 -7.30 25.95
N TRP A 666 51.15 -5.98 25.83
CA TRP A 666 52.00 -5.19 26.73
C TRP A 666 51.17 -4.43 27.78
N TYR A 667 49.85 -4.50 27.65
CA TYR A 667 48.88 -3.81 28.49
C TYR A 667 48.20 -4.82 29.44
N ASP A 668 48.45 -4.71 30.74
CA ASP A 668 47.62 -5.36 31.76
C ASP A 668 46.52 -4.39 32.19
N PRO A 669 45.25 -4.57 31.77
CA PRO A 669 44.14 -3.71 32.15
C PRO A 669 43.87 -3.67 33.67
N LYS A 670 44.48 -4.56 34.46
CA LYS A 670 44.36 -4.57 35.93
C LYS A 670 45.45 -3.77 36.64
N SER A 671 46.47 -3.30 35.93
CA SER A 671 47.55 -2.48 36.49
C SER A 671 47.27 -1.00 36.21
N GLU A 672 46.72 -0.30 37.21
CA GLU A 672 46.48 1.17 37.21
C GLU A 672 47.75 2.02 36.95
N THR A 673 48.93 1.40 36.91
CA THR A 673 50.25 2.05 36.83
C THR A 673 50.99 1.87 35.50
N THR A 674 50.39 1.25 34.48
CA THR A 674 51.10 0.96 33.23
C THR A 674 50.95 2.10 32.22
N SER A 675 51.97 2.95 32.10
CA SER A 675 52.05 3.96 31.03
C SER A 675 52.03 3.28 29.65
N LEU A 676 51.11 3.73 28.79
CA LEU A 676 50.86 3.21 27.45
C LEU A 676 52.03 3.47 26.51
N LEU A 677 52.69 4.63 26.64
CA LEU A 677 53.83 5.01 25.82
C LEU A 677 55.17 4.56 26.37
N ARG A 678 55.21 3.91 27.55
CA ARG A 678 56.46 3.39 28.14
C ARG A 678 57.18 2.43 27.20
N ALA A 679 56.42 1.68 26.41
CA ALA A 679 56.86 0.83 25.31
C ALA A 679 57.80 1.54 24.32
N TRP A 680 57.62 2.85 24.14
CA TRP A 680 58.32 3.66 23.15
C TRP A 680 59.60 4.30 23.71
N CYS A 681 59.81 4.20 25.02
CA CYS A 681 60.98 4.74 25.73
C CYS A 681 62.07 3.67 25.93
N ASP A 682 63.33 4.11 26.09
CA ASP A 682 64.43 3.22 26.50
C ASP A 682 64.13 2.66 27.90
N PRO A 683 64.16 1.32 28.09
CA PRO A 683 63.95 0.69 29.39
C PRO A 683 64.87 1.20 30.52
N LYS A 684 66.02 1.79 30.17
CA LYS A 684 67.01 2.31 31.13
C LYS A 684 66.61 3.64 31.75
N GLU A 685 65.60 4.32 31.23
CA GLU A 685 65.23 5.69 31.60
C GLU A 685 64.31 5.80 32.85
N GLY A 686 64.11 4.73 33.63
CA GLY A 686 63.37 4.78 34.89
C GLY A 686 61.87 5.07 34.76
N GLU A 687 61.26 5.66 35.81
CA GLU A 687 59.84 6.07 35.83
C GLU A 687 59.63 7.40 35.08
N LEU A 688 59.71 7.35 33.76
CA LEU A 688 59.15 8.41 32.93
C LEU A 688 57.62 8.26 32.91
N SER A 689 56.88 9.37 33.02
CA SER A 689 55.44 9.42 32.73
C SER A 689 55.18 10.04 31.34
N PRO A 690 55.54 9.35 30.23
CA PRO A 690 55.44 9.92 28.89
C PRO A 690 53.99 10.24 28.51
N ASP A 691 53.01 9.49 29.03
CA ASP A 691 51.59 9.73 28.77
C ASP A 691 51.14 11.08 29.33
N SER A 692 51.38 11.33 30.63
CA SER A 692 51.01 12.60 31.27
C SER A 692 51.75 13.78 30.63
N ARG A 693 53.00 13.58 30.21
CA ARG A 693 53.77 14.59 29.46
C ARG A 693 53.12 14.91 28.12
N LEU A 694 52.74 13.89 27.37
CA LEU A 694 52.12 14.06 26.07
C LEU A 694 50.76 14.75 26.20
N VAL A 695 49.94 14.36 27.18
CA VAL A 695 48.64 14.99 27.46
C VAL A 695 48.81 16.46 27.82
N SER A 696 49.76 16.78 28.71
CA SER A 696 50.05 18.17 29.07
C SER A 696 50.56 18.98 27.87
N ALA A 697 51.48 18.40 27.08
CA ALA A 697 52.03 19.03 25.88
C ALA A 697 50.99 19.20 24.75
N ALA A 698 49.87 18.46 24.78
CA ALA A 698 48.75 18.63 23.84
C ALA A 698 47.94 19.91 24.07
N GLN A 699 48.18 20.62 25.19
CA GLN A 699 47.53 21.89 25.55
C GLN A 699 46.00 21.79 25.49
N SER A 700 45.44 20.70 26.02
CA SER A 700 43.99 20.47 26.06
C SER A 700 43.32 20.44 24.67
N THR A 701 44.05 20.01 23.63
CA THR A 701 43.51 19.86 22.27
C THR A 701 43.79 18.48 21.65
N PRO A 702 42.80 17.84 21.01
CA PRO A 702 43.01 16.59 20.28
C PRO A 702 44.07 16.69 19.17
N GLY A 703 44.07 17.79 18.42
CA GLY A 703 45.05 18.04 17.36
C GLY A 703 46.47 18.23 17.91
N GLY A 704 46.61 18.84 19.09
CA GLY A 704 47.89 18.92 19.81
C GLY A 704 48.42 17.53 20.17
N LEU A 705 47.54 16.66 20.68
CA LEU A 705 47.86 15.26 20.98
C LEU A 705 48.38 14.53 19.74
N MET A 706 47.67 14.62 18.61
CA MET A 706 48.09 13.97 17.36
C MET A 706 49.42 14.52 16.84
N ARG A 707 49.61 15.84 16.92
CA ARG A 707 50.83 16.50 16.43
C ARG A 707 52.04 16.05 17.24
N LYS A 708 51.95 16.11 18.57
CA LYS A 708 53.02 15.72 19.48
C LYS A 708 53.31 14.22 19.43
N GLY A 709 52.28 13.38 19.35
CA GLY A 709 52.45 11.93 19.14
C GLY A 709 53.18 11.60 17.84
N ASN A 710 52.83 12.30 16.75
CA ASN A 710 53.54 12.18 15.47
C ASN A 710 54.99 12.70 15.55
N GLU A 711 55.28 13.74 16.33
CA GLU A 711 56.66 14.21 16.57
C GLU A 711 57.51 13.14 17.28
N LEU A 712 56.95 12.46 18.29
CA LEU A 712 57.61 11.34 18.96
C LEU A 712 57.92 10.20 17.98
N LEU A 713 56.95 9.81 17.14
CA LEU A 713 57.16 8.77 16.12
C LEU A 713 58.24 9.16 15.11
N ARG A 714 58.25 10.42 14.65
CA ARG A 714 59.31 10.92 13.75
C ARG A 714 60.68 10.85 14.41
N ARG A 715 60.78 11.17 15.70
CA ARG A 715 62.05 11.13 16.43
C ARG A 715 62.61 9.71 16.53
N ILE A 716 61.75 8.72 16.78
CA ILE A 716 62.12 7.30 16.73
C ILE A 716 62.58 6.92 15.33
N GLY A 717 61.90 7.40 14.29
CA GLY A 717 62.30 7.19 12.89
C GLY A 717 63.66 7.78 12.54
N GLN A 718 63.94 9.00 13.01
CA GLN A 718 65.20 9.69 12.76
C GLN A 718 66.38 9.02 13.46
N THR A 719 66.18 8.60 14.71
CA THR A 719 67.23 8.00 15.54
C THR A 719 67.35 6.49 15.35
N GLN A 720 66.32 5.84 14.80
CA GLN A 720 66.18 4.37 14.76
C GLN A 720 66.25 3.70 16.14
N HIS A 721 65.98 4.45 17.21
CA HIS A 721 66.06 4.01 18.60
C HIS A 721 64.81 4.45 19.37
N ARG A 722 64.56 3.80 20.51
CA ARG A 722 63.50 4.21 21.45
C ARG A 722 63.84 5.56 22.08
N LEU A 723 62.81 6.28 22.52
CA LEU A 723 62.91 7.63 23.07
C LEU A 723 63.71 7.65 24.38
N THR A 724 64.67 8.56 24.47
CA THR A 724 65.40 8.90 25.70
C THR A 724 64.68 10.00 26.49
N ALA A 725 65.10 10.24 27.74
CA ALA A 725 64.55 11.36 28.52
C ALA A 725 64.79 12.72 27.81
N GLN A 726 65.95 12.88 27.17
CA GLN A 726 66.28 14.09 26.40
C GLN A 726 65.33 14.29 25.22
N ASP A 727 64.98 13.22 24.48
CA ASP A 727 64.04 13.30 23.36
C ASP A 727 62.65 13.77 23.82
N LEU A 728 62.21 13.28 24.98
CA LEU A 728 60.95 13.71 25.58
C LEU A 728 61.00 15.18 26.01
N ASP A 729 62.11 15.63 26.60
CA ASP A 729 62.30 17.04 27.00
C ASP A 729 62.29 17.98 25.79
N GLU A 730 62.93 17.58 24.69
CA GLU A 730 62.97 18.36 23.44
C GLU A 730 61.57 18.49 22.79
N ILE A 731 60.76 17.43 22.82
CA ILE A 731 59.49 17.38 22.08
C ILE A 731 58.30 17.82 22.95
N LEU A 732 58.23 17.33 24.19
CA LEU A 732 57.09 17.52 25.10
C LEU A 732 57.35 18.64 26.12
N GLY A 733 58.57 19.20 26.16
CA GLY A 733 59.00 20.16 27.17
C GLY A 733 59.45 19.47 28.47
N PRO A 734 60.20 20.16 29.34
CA PRO A 734 60.74 19.57 30.57
C PRO A 734 59.62 19.09 31.50
N TRP A 735 59.84 17.98 32.19
CA TRP A 735 58.94 17.57 33.27
C TRP A 735 58.90 18.69 34.32
N PRO A 736 57.72 19.14 34.78
CA PRO A 736 57.65 20.10 35.86
C PRO A 736 58.43 19.49 37.03
N ALA A 737 59.52 20.15 37.42
CA ALA A 737 60.27 19.77 38.61
C ALA A 737 59.23 19.64 39.73
N GLN A 738 59.12 18.46 40.34
CA GLN A 738 58.28 18.28 41.51
C GLN A 738 58.63 19.44 42.43
N SER A 739 57.71 20.39 42.57
CA SER A 739 57.86 21.45 43.54
C SER A 739 57.98 20.69 44.85
N ASN A 740 59.19 20.68 45.41
CA ASN A 740 59.43 20.19 46.75
C ASN A 740 58.55 21.04 47.66
N GLU A 741 57.31 20.61 47.90
CA GLU A 741 56.53 20.95 49.08
C GLU A 741 57.22 20.30 50.28
N THR A 742 58.41 20.79 50.56
CA THR A 742 59.10 20.69 51.83
C THR A 742 59.63 22.07 52.09
N GLU A 743 58.76 22.99 52.49
CA GLU A 743 59.11 24.06 53.43
C GLU A 743 57.85 24.65 54.08
N SER A 744 57.67 24.23 55.33
CA SER A 744 56.90 24.79 56.48
C SER A 744 55.38 24.91 56.41
#